data_AF-A0AAD6N5C3-F1
#
_entry.id   AF-A0AAD6N5C3-F1
#
_cell.length_a   1.000
_cell.length_b   1.000
_cell.length_c   1.000
_cell.angle_alpha   90.00
_cell.angle_beta   90.00
_cell.angle_gamma   90.00
#
_symmetry.space_group_name_H-M   'P 1'
#
loop_
_entity.id
_entity.type
_entity.pdbx_description
1 polymer ?
#
loop_
_entity_poly.entity_id
_entity_poly.type
_entity_poly.pdbx_seq_one_letter_code
_entity_poly.pdbx_strand_id
1 'polypeptide(L)'
;MRLRGTSRTRHFELLTSNQLLDAIMGIIDVDKVLAELTIHEKIKLLAGQDTWCTFAIERLNIPSIRTTDGPHGARGVSFFNGPPGMLLPSATAMGATFDRDLMAAVGKMLGRETREKGCQVLLAPTVCLQRSPLIGRGFEAFGEDPWLSGTLASDYINGVQSEGVACSIKHYAAHDQSTMSPEDSIWASERTLREVHLLPFQIAMTQANPWSLMTSYHRINGTHICEDPWIINQILRNDWGWNGLVMSDWFGTYSTAEALNAGMDLEMPGPTRWRGPLLLWSIVSKKVKEATLDVAVKNLLNLTNKVRPSLEPVLSSTAGNSPEKGELCRKVAAESIVLLKNEKGILPLDTKLGGKTYALIGPGALYPAVSGGGSADLIPYYVSKPLDALKELVGAENVTATVGCYGHLFTPLLSSSVTVPGTDQEGYYLEYFMQEPDSTGITEPLAITTTTQAQMYFADNLPDGVTEGYWIRVSTTYTAEATCMIQLGLCVLGKGRLYVDGVEKIDLFTSQPEKTLQTPMFDQASMEVTTLVDAKKGQKYEIVVLLQNESLAAGVGALNAGGLRIGCCEHFDPVMKLSETVELARAVDYPIVIAGLNADWESEAMDRKSLALAREVDELIEAVIEANPNSIIVMQAGCPITLPWVVSAKTLLHAWYGGQETGNAIMDVLFGKINPSGRLSVTFPKRLEDTPAFLSFGKQDKMLHYGEGVFIGHRYYEKLQNSPLFYFGYGLSYTTFAYYDLKVPMEVDLASQDTFEVSVKVQNTGSRHGAEVVQVYVSDLKSSVQRPIKELKGYLKVHVPVDGTVDVSVTLDKYALSFWSQEHSKWLAEAGTFEIVIAKSADPQDEVLQQRFDLVADYLWLGL
;
A
#
# COMPACT_ATOMS: atom_id res chain seq x y z
N MET A 1 -84.26 4.86 20.28
CA MET A 1 -84.02 3.41 20.04
C MET A 1 -82.70 3.29 19.30
N ARG A 2 -81.75 2.51 19.83
CA ARG A 2 -80.34 2.46 19.40
C ARG A 2 -80.18 1.80 18.02
N LEU A 3 -79.36 2.37 17.15
CA LEU A 3 -78.62 1.64 16.12
C LEU A 3 -77.15 2.09 16.16
N ARG A 4 -76.27 1.13 16.47
CA ARG A 4 -74.81 1.27 16.37
C ARG A 4 -74.41 0.94 14.93
N GLY A 5 -73.61 1.80 14.33
CA GLY A 5 -72.85 1.52 13.10
C GLY A 5 -71.45 2.09 13.26
N THR A 6 -70.48 1.20 13.38
CA THR A 6 -69.04 1.50 13.52
C THR A 6 -68.43 1.88 12.18
N SER A 7 -67.94 3.11 12.05
CA SER A 7 -66.96 3.50 11.02
C SER A 7 -65.57 3.43 11.63
N ARG A 8 -64.74 2.48 11.20
CA ARG A 8 -63.30 2.47 11.44
C ARG A 8 -62.65 3.27 10.32
N THR A 9 -62.30 4.52 10.58
CA THR A 9 -61.34 5.27 9.76
C THR A 9 -59.95 4.69 10.02
N ARG A 10 -59.31 4.10 9.00
CA ARG A 10 -57.88 3.79 9.03
C ARG A 10 -57.13 5.11 8.93
N HIS A 11 -56.44 5.51 9.98
CA HIS A 11 -55.39 6.51 9.87
C HIS A 11 -54.22 5.87 9.10
N PHE A 12 -53.93 6.40 7.91
CA PHE A 12 -52.63 6.21 7.28
C PHE A 12 -51.69 7.19 7.96
N GLU A 13 -50.80 6.69 8.82
CA GLU A 13 -49.65 7.47 9.27
C GLU A 13 -48.70 7.63 8.08
N LEU A 14 -48.41 8.87 7.73
CA LEU A 14 -47.37 9.21 6.75
C LEU A 14 -46.01 8.92 7.40
N LEU A 15 -45.22 8.04 6.78
CA LEU A 15 -43.86 7.73 7.19
C LEU A 15 -43.02 9.02 7.29
N THR A 16 -42.16 9.12 8.30
CA THR A 16 -41.21 10.23 8.42
C THR A 16 -40.16 10.18 7.29
N SER A 17 -39.43 11.27 7.04
CA SER A 17 -38.38 11.28 6.00
C SER A 17 -37.33 10.18 6.20
N ASN A 18 -37.01 9.85 7.45
CA ASN A 18 -36.08 8.75 7.78
C ASN A 18 -36.72 7.38 7.52
N GLN A 19 -37.99 7.19 7.86
CA GLN A 19 -38.68 5.92 7.56
C GLN A 19 -38.91 5.70 6.06
N LEU A 20 -39.05 6.77 5.28
CA LEU A 20 -39.06 6.73 3.81
C LEU A 20 -37.66 6.39 3.27
N LEU A 21 -36.59 6.96 3.82
CA LEU A 21 -35.21 6.59 3.49
C LEU A 21 -34.91 5.13 3.84
N ASP A 22 -35.31 4.65 5.01
CA ASP A 22 -35.11 3.26 5.46
C ASP A 22 -35.87 2.27 4.58
N ALA A 23 -37.09 2.63 4.16
CA ALA A 23 -37.90 1.85 3.22
C ALA A 23 -37.37 1.88 1.77
N ILE A 24 -36.65 2.96 1.39
CA ILE A 24 -35.98 3.10 0.08
C ILE A 24 -34.61 2.40 0.09
N MET A 25 -33.93 2.33 1.23
CA MET A 25 -32.59 1.74 1.39
C MET A 25 -32.59 0.25 1.74
N GLY A 26 -33.74 -0.34 2.10
CA GLY A 26 -33.82 -1.79 2.37
C GLY A 26 -33.04 -2.23 3.61
N ILE A 27 -33.05 -1.42 4.68
CA ILE A 27 -32.36 -1.75 5.94
C ILE A 27 -32.88 -3.09 6.48
N ILE A 28 -31.95 -4.00 6.76
CA ILE A 28 -32.22 -5.33 7.29
C ILE A 28 -32.55 -5.19 8.78
N ASP A 29 -33.73 -5.67 9.19
CA ASP A 29 -34.01 -5.95 10.61
C ASP A 29 -33.19 -7.18 11.02
N VAL A 30 -32.01 -6.92 11.58
CA VAL A 30 -30.97 -7.93 11.82
C VAL A 30 -31.47 -9.04 12.72
N ASP A 31 -32.15 -8.73 13.83
CA ASP A 31 -32.61 -9.73 14.78
C ASP A 31 -33.74 -10.59 14.20
N LYS A 32 -34.66 -9.96 13.43
CA LYS A 32 -35.71 -10.70 12.72
C LYS A 32 -35.13 -11.62 11.64
N VAL A 33 -34.25 -11.10 10.78
CA VAL A 33 -33.63 -11.87 9.70
C VAL A 33 -32.78 -13.01 10.26
N LEU A 34 -32.03 -12.76 11.35
CA LEU A 34 -31.25 -13.79 12.02
C LEU A 34 -32.10 -14.94 12.57
N ALA A 35 -33.32 -14.65 13.04
CA ALA A 35 -34.27 -15.66 13.50
C ALA A 35 -34.91 -16.46 12.34
N GLU A 36 -35.03 -15.85 11.15
CA GLU A 36 -35.61 -16.49 9.96
C GLU A 36 -34.59 -17.26 9.11
N LEU A 37 -33.29 -17.00 9.27
CA LEU A 37 -32.21 -17.72 8.59
C LEU A 37 -32.11 -19.16 9.09
N THR A 38 -32.07 -20.11 8.16
CA THR A 38 -31.71 -21.50 8.46
C THR A 38 -30.23 -21.61 8.82
N ILE A 39 -29.84 -22.68 9.52
CA ILE A 39 -28.44 -22.94 9.83
C ILE A 39 -27.54 -22.99 8.58
N HIS A 40 -28.06 -23.52 7.47
CA HIS A 40 -27.31 -23.61 6.21
C HIS A 40 -27.08 -22.23 5.59
N GLU A 41 -28.07 -21.33 5.65
CA GLU A 41 -27.91 -19.97 5.14
C GLU A 41 -26.98 -19.15 6.04
N LYS A 42 -27.06 -19.33 7.37
CA LYS A 42 -26.09 -18.74 8.31
C LYS A 42 -24.66 -19.15 7.99
N ILE A 43 -24.41 -20.45 7.83
CA ILE A 43 -23.07 -20.97 7.45
C ILE A 43 -22.63 -20.40 6.10
N LYS A 44 -23.52 -20.41 5.11
CA LYS A 44 -23.24 -19.90 3.76
C LYS A 44 -22.84 -18.43 3.76
N LEU A 45 -23.50 -17.59 4.56
CA LEU A 45 -23.19 -16.16 4.67
C LEU A 45 -21.79 -15.88 5.23
N LEU A 46 -21.21 -16.79 6.02
CA LEU A 46 -19.91 -16.59 6.66
C LEU A 46 -18.72 -17.03 5.80
N ALA A 47 -18.91 -17.21 4.50
CA ALA A 47 -17.84 -17.45 3.56
C ALA A 47 -18.04 -16.66 2.26
N GLY A 48 -16.93 -16.39 1.56
CA GLY A 48 -16.98 -15.88 0.20
C GLY A 48 -17.74 -16.80 -0.74
N GLN A 49 -18.53 -16.20 -1.63
CA GLN A 49 -19.12 -16.86 -2.79
C GLN A 49 -18.07 -17.14 -3.85
N ASP A 50 -17.20 -16.16 -4.08
CA ASP A 50 -16.08 -16.18 -5.01
C ASP A 50 -14.90 -15.40 -4.41
N THR A 51 -13.92 -15.00 -5.23
CA THR A 51 -12.76 -14.24 -4.79
C THR A 51 -13.12 -12.94 -4.07
N TRP A 52 -14.22 -12.27 -4.44
CA TRP A 52 -14.50 -10.89 -4.06
C TRP A 52 -15.88 -10.67 -3.44
N CYS A 53 -16.81 -11.61 -3.56
CA CYS A 53 -18.21 -11.41 -3.18
C CYS A 53 -18.62 -12.32 -2.03
N THR A 54 -19.47 -11.80 -1.13
CA THR A 54 -20.23 -12.63 -0.17
C THR A 54 -21.47 -13.22 -0.83
N PHE A 55 -22.07 -14.25 -0.24
CA PHE A 55 -23.35 -14.76 -0.73
C PHE A 55 -24.52 -13.79 -0.46
N ALA A 56 -25.48 -13.76 -1.38
CA ALA A 56 -26.80 -13.15 -1.19
C ALA A 56 -27.84 -14.19 -0.69
N ILE A 57 -28.86 -13.72 0.03
CA ILE A 57 -30.06 -14.50 0.42
C ILE A 57 -31.31 -13.71 0.01
N GLU A 58 -31.77 -13.93 -1.22
CA GLU A 58 -32.84 -13.16 -1.85
C GLU A 58 -34.16 -13.19 -1.07
N ARG A 59 -34.55 -14.36 -0.54
CA ARG A 59 -35.83 -14.51 0.18
C ARG A 59 -35.93 -13.61 1.44
N LEU A 60 -34.79 -13.19 1.98
CA LEU A 60 -34.66 -12.33 3.15
C LEU A 60 -34.08 -10.95 2.81
N ASN A 61 -33.96 -10.62 1.52
CA ASN A 61 -33.40 -9.38 1.03
C ASN A 61 -31.98 -9.08 1.55
N ILE A 62 -31.14 -10.11 1.74
CA ILE A 62 -29.73 -9.93 2.08
C ILE A 62 -28.93 -9.84 0.77
N PRO A 63 -28.39 -8.66 0.40
CA PRO A 63 -27.57 -8.52 -0.81
C PRO A 63 -26.19 -9.15 -0.63
N SER A 64 -25.51 -9.39 -1.76
CA SER A 64 -24.08 -9.69 -1.77
C SER A 64 -23.29 -8.40 -1.51
N ILE A 65 -22.25 -8.51 -0.68
CA ILE A 65 -21.23 -7.47 -0.49
C ILE A 65 -20.04 -7.83 -1.37
N ARG A 66 -19.54 -6.86 -2.14
CA ARG A 66 -18.35 -6.98 -2.96
C ARG A 66 -17.18 -6.21 -2.35
N THR A 67 -16.04 -6.87 -2.27
CA THR A 67 -14.78 -6.29 -1.78
C THR A 67 -13.87 -5.91 -2.93
N THR A 68 -12.96 -4.97 -2.69
CA THR A 68 -11.87 -4.65 -3.62
C THR A 68 -10.62 -4.22 -2.86
N ASP A 69 -9.45 -4.65 -3.32
CA ASP A 69 -8.18 -4.03 -2.90
C ASP A 69 -8.05 -2.62 -3.50
N GLY A 70 -7.31 -1.69 -2.93
CA GLY A 70 -6.60 -1.77 -1.66
C GLY A 70 -6.12 -0.38 -1.21
N PRO A 71 -4.97 -0.27 -0.53
CA PRO A 71 -4.66 0.91 0.28
C PRO A 71 -4.32 2.18 -0.50
N HIS A 72 -3.91 2.09 -1.75
CA HIS A 72 -3.52 3.26 -2.57
C HIS A 72 -4.17 3.25 -3.97
N GLY A 73 -5.39 2.72 -4.03
CA GLY A 73 -6.23 2.71 -5.22
C GLY A 73 -7.25 1.57 -5.17
N ALA A 74 -8.47 1.76 -5.70
CA ALA A 74 -9.45 0.69 -5.79
C ALA A 74 -9.25 -0.09 -7.12
N ARG A 75 -8.73 -1.32 -7.08
CA ARG A 75 -8.46 -2.15 -8.28
C ARG A 75 -9.75 -2.56 -8.99
N GLY A 76 -10.77 -2.94 -8.24
CA GLY A 76 -11.93 -3.68 -8.70
C GLY A 76 -11.84 -5.17 -8.34
N VAL A 77 -12.55 -6.01 -9.10
CA VAL A 77 -12.73 -7.45 -8.84
C VAL A 77 -11.98 -8.35 -9.82
N SER A 78 -10.88 -7.85 -10.39
CA SER A 78 -10.04 -8.64 -11.28
C SER A 78 -8.61 -8.10 -11.31
N PHE A 79 -7.60 -8.98 -11.28
CA PHE A 79 -6.22 -8.63 -11.65
C PHE A 79 -6.06 -8.47 -13.16
N PHE A 80 -6.63 -9.41 -13.92
CA PHE A 80 -6.52 -9.45 -15.38
C PHE A 80 -7.73 -8.80 -16.04
N ASN A 81 -7.49 -7.82 -16.92
CA ASN A 81 -8.56 -7.07 -17.60
C ASN A 81 -9.59 -6.43 -16.64
N GLY A 82 -9.16 -6.05 -15.43
CA GLY A 82 -9.95 -5.24 -14.52
C GLY A 82 -10.12 -3.80 -15.02
N PRO A 83 -11.12 -3.05 -14.53
CA PRO A 83 -11.26 -1.63 -14.87
C PRO A 83 -10.10 -0.83 -14.26
N PRO A 84 -9.52 0.15 -14.97
CA PRO A 84 -8.46 0.98 -14.40
C PRO A 84 -8.96 1.81 -13.21
N GLY A 85 -8.05 2.27 -12.36
CA GLY A 85 -8.33 3.07 -11.17
C GLY A 85 -7.32 4.18 -10.95
N MET A 86 -7.59 5.05 -9.97
CA MET A 86 -6.65 6.04 -9.50
C MET A 86 -5.51 5.35 -8.74
N LEU A 87 -4.31 5.40 -9.31
CA LEU A 87 -3.12 4.89 -8.64
C LEU A 87 -2.46 6.02 -7.85
N LEU A 88 -2.69 6.02 -6.55
CA LEU A 88 -2.06 6.96 -5.62
C LEU A 88 -0.60 6.55 -5.35
N PRO A 89 0.21 7.48 -4.81
CA PRO A 89 1.52 7.13 -4.26
C PRO A 89 1.43 6.00 -3.23
N SER A 90 2.54 5.28 -3.04
CA SER A 90 2.65 4.24 -2.00
C SER A 90 2.27 4.79 -0.63
N ALA A 91 1.81 3.92 0.28
CA ALA A 91 1.41 4.37 1.61
C ALA A 91 2.58 4.99 2.38
N THR A 92 3.83 4.53 2.18
CA THR A 92 5.01 5.20 2.75
C THR A 92 5.17 6.64 2.27
N ALA A 93 4.86 6.91 1.00
CA ALA A 93 4.82 8.25 0.43
C ALA A 93 3.68 9.07 1.05
N MET A 94 2.48 8.49 1.16
CA MET A 94 1.36 9.13 1.85
C MET A 94 1.70 9.44 3.32
N GLY A 95 2.41 8.53 3.99
CA GLY A 95 2.95 8.73 5.34
C GLY A 95 3.92 9.90 5.41
N ALA A 96 4.76 10.06 4.38
CA ALA A 96 5.71 11.14 4.28
C ALA A 96 5.07 12.53 4.14
N THR A 97 3.77 12.61 3.87
CA THR A 97 3.05 13.90 3.84
C THR A 97 2.86 14.48 5.24
N PHE A 98 2.75 13.64 6.28
CA PHE A 98 2.32 14.02 7.64
C PHE A 98 1.04 14.88 7.64
N ASP A 99 0.15 14.67 6.67
CA ASP A 99 -1.02 15.50 6.43
C ASP A 99 -2.32 14.70 6.59
N ARG A 100 -2.97 14.89 7.74
CA ARG A 100 -4.22 14.22 8.10
C ARG A 100 -5.39 14.64 7.22
N ASP A 101 -5.48 15.92 6.88
CA ASP A 101 -6.55 16.45 6.03
C ASP A 101 -6.43 15.91 4.60
N LEU A 102 -5.19 15.78 4.11
CA LEU A 102 -4.91 15.16 2.82
C LEU A 102 -5.28 13.67 2.83
N MET A 103 -5.03 12.94 3.93
CA MET A 103 -5.47 11.54 4.06
C MET A 103 -7.00 11.41 4.08
N ALA A 104 -7.72 12.33 4.73
CA ALA A 104 -9.18 12.37 4.66
C ALA A 104 -9.68 12.60 3.22
N ALA A 105 -9.04 13.49 2.46
CA ALA A 105 -9.36 13.72 1.06
C ALA A 105 -9.08 12.49 0.18
N VAL A 106 -7.94 11.82 0.40
CA VAL A 106 -7.60 10.55 -0.24
C VAL A 106 -8.66 9.49 0.06
N GLY A 107 -9.00 9.29 1.33
CA GLY A 107 -9.99 8.32 1.75
C GLY A 107 -11.35 8.58 1.12
N LYS A 108 -11.79 9.84 1.08
CA LYS A 108 -13.06 10.22 0.43
C LYS A 108 -13.06 9.90 -1.07
N MET A 109 -11.96 10.19 -1.77
CA MET A 109 -11.82 9.86 -3.19
C MET A 109 -11.88 8.35 -3.44
N LEU A 110 -11.20 7.56 -2.62
CA LEU A 110 -11.20 6.10 -2.71
C LEU A 110 -12.55 5.47 -2.32
N GLY A 111 -13.24 6.00 -1.31
CA GLY A 111 -14.59 5.56 -0.96
C GLY A 111 -15.56 5.78 -2.13
N ARG A 112 -15.45 6.91 -2.82
CA ARG A 112 -16.24 7.17 -4.02
C ARG A 112 -15.85 6.23 -5.18
N GLU A 113 -14.57 6.07 -5.47
CA GLU A 113 -14.09 5.17 -6.53
C GLU A 113 -14.50 3.72 -6.28
N THR A 114 -14.44 3.25 -5.03
CA THR A 114 -14.92 1.92 -4.64
C THR A 114 -16.39 1.72 -5.05
N ARG A 115 -17.26 2.72 -4.82
CA ARG A 115 -18.68 2.65 -5.21
C ARG A 115 -18.89 2.74 -6.71
N GLU A 116 -18.06 3.50 -7.41
CA GLU A 116 -18.05 3.58 -8.89
C GLU A 116 -17.69 2.23 -9.52
N LYS A 117 -16.86 1.42 -8.84
CA LYS A 117 -16.52 0.03 -9.21
C LYS A 117 -17.53 -1.02 -8.70
N GLY A 118 -18.64 -0.56 -8.13
CA GLY A 118 -19.70 -1.41 -7.62
C GLY A 118 -19.34 -2.25 -6.40
N CYS A 119 -18.32 -1.82 -5.63
CA CYS A 119 -17.86 -2.48 -4.41
C CYS A 119 -18.33 -1.72 -3.17
N GLN A 120 -18.36 -2.40 -2.02
CA GLN A 120 -18.85 -1.86 -0.75
C GLN A 120 -17.80 -1.92 0.38
N VAL A 121 -16.74 -2.70 0.19
CA VAL A 121 -15.63 -2.82 1.14
C VAL A 121 -14.32 -2.57 0.41
N LEU A 122 -13.56 -1.59 0.88
CA LEU A 122 -12.18 -1.36 0.47
C LEU A 122 -11.24 -2.06 1.46
N LEU A 123 -10.36 -2.91 0.97
CA LEU A 123 -9.42 -3.71 1.77
C LEU A 123 -8.20 -2.86 2.14
N ALA A 124 -8.44 -1.86 2.99
CA ALA A 124 -7.52 -0.78 3.32
C ALA A 124 -7.92 -0.09 4.64
N PRO A 125 -7.02 0.75 5.20
CA PRO A 125 -5.60 0.88 4.85
C PRO A 125 -4.77 -0.25 5.47
N THR A 126 -3.54 -0.41 4.97
CA THR A 126 -2.53 -1.27 5.61
C THR A 126 -1.74 -0.42 6.62
N VAL A 127 -1.72 -0.84 7.89
CA VAL A 127 -1.19 -0.03 9.02
C VAL A 127 -0.06 -0.70 9.80
N CYS A 128 0.40 -1.85 9.33
CA CYS A 128 1.60 -2.54 9.82
C CYS A 128 2.82 -1.63 9.81
N LEU A 129 3.89 -2.00 10.50
CA LEU A 129 5.06 -1.12 10.68
C LEU A 129 6.29 -1.72 10.01
N GLN A 130 7.11 -0.88 9.40
CA GLN A 130 8.39 -1.27 8.81
C GLN A 130 9.44 -1.52 9.90
N ARG A 131 9.20 -2.54 10.74
CA ARG A 131 10.13 -3.04 11.76
C ARG A 131 11.51 -3.34 11.15
N SER A 132 11.50 -3.92 9.96
CA SER A 132 12.68 -4.08 9.10
C SER A 132 12.47 -3.29 7.82
N PRO A 133 13.49 -2.60 7.29
CA PRO A 133 13.38 -1.99 5.97
C PRO A 133 13.28 -3.03 4.85
N LEU A 134 13.60 -4.30 5.07
CA LEU A 134 13.62 -5.34 4.04
C LEU A 134 12.23 -5.90 3.67
N ILE A 135 11.20 -5.60 4.45
CA ILE A 135 9.84 -6.08 4.20
C ILE A 135 9.36 -5.72 2.78
N GLY A 136 8.90 -6.70 2.00
CA GLY A 136 8.48 -6.42 0.62
C GLY A 136 7.17 -5.65 0.51
N ARG A 137 6.27 -5.74 1.49
CA ARG A 137 5.04 -4.91 1.58
C ARG A 137 5.24 -3.63 2.39
N GLY A 138 6.48 -3.23 2.69
CA GLY A 138 6.72 -2.02 3.47
C GLY A 138 6.17 -0.78 2.79
N PHE A 139 6.23 -0.69 1.47
CA PHE A 139 5.64 0.40 0.70
C PHE A 139 4.12 0.56 0.92
N GLU A 140 3.45 -0.50 1.36
CA GLU A 140 2.00 -0.56 1.52
C GLU A 140 1.50 0.00 2.86
N ALA A 141 2.40 0.27 3.82
CA ALA A 141 2.05 0.89 5.09
C ALA A 141 2.64 2.29 5.27
N PHE A 142 2.05 3.11 6.15
CA PHE A 142 2.38 4.54 6.25
C PHE A 142 3.81 4.85 6.73
N GLY A 143 4.34 4.11 7.70
CA GLY A 143 5.66 4.42 8.28
C GLY A 143 5.96 3.62 9.53
N GLU A 144 7.18 3.79 10.04
CA GLU A 144 7.70 2.96 11.15
C GLU A 144 7.14 3.35 12.52
N ASP A 145 6.50 4.52 12.63
CA ASP A 145 5.96 5.02 13.88
C ASP A 145 4.45 4.70 14.02
N PRO A 146 4.03 4.04 15.11
CA PRO A 146 2.65 3.64 15.32
C PRO A 146 1.68 4.80 15.49
N TRP A 147 2.13 5.94 16.03
CA TRP A 147 1.28 7.11 16.16
C TRP A 147 0.99 7.70 14.79
N LEU A 148 2.02 7.95 13.99
CA LEU A 148 1.88 8.40 12.60
C LEU A 148 0.98 7.47 11.78
N SER A 149 1.27 6.16 11.81
CA SER A 149 0.49 5.16 11.06
C SER A 149 -0.97 5.15 11.49
N GLY A 150 -1.25 5.12 12.80
CA GLY A 150 -2.59 5.10 13.35
C GLY A 150 -3.41 6.36 13.04
N THR A 151 -2.84 7.55 13.20
CA THR A 151 -3.57 8.81 12.97
C THR A 151 -3.84 9.07 11.49
N LEU A 152 -2.88 8.80 10.59
CA LEU A 152 -3.12 8.90 9.15
C LEU A 152 -4.16 7.87 8.67
N ALA A 153 -4.09 6.63 9.17
CA ALA A 153 -5.10 5.62 8.89
C ALA A 153 -6.50 6.05 9.35
N SER A 154 -6.60 6.71 10.51
CA SER A 154 -7.88 7.18 11.05
C SER A 154 -8.58 8.15 10.10
N ASP A 155 -7.86 9.16 9.59
CA ASP A 155 -8.44 10.14 8.67
C ASP A 155 -8.72 9.54 7.28
N TYR A 156 -7.86 8.64 6.80
CA TYR A 156 -8.14 7.84 5.61
C TYR A 156 -9.45 7.05 5.76
N ILE A 157 -9.62 6.32 6.86
CA ILE A 157 -10.81 5.50 7.13
C ILE A 157 -12.06 6.38 7.24
N ASN A 158 -11.98 7.51 7.94
CA ASN A 158 -13.08 8.46 8.04
C ASN A 158 -13.48 8.99 6.66
N GLY A 159 -12.52 9.29 5.80
CA GLY A 159 -12.76 9.66 4.40
C GLY A 159 -13.53 8.59 3.64
N VAL A 160 -13.05 7.34 3.65
CA VAL A 160 -13.70 6.22 2.94
C VAL A 160 -15.12 5.97 3.47
N GLN A 161 -15.28 5.89 4.79
CA GLN A 161 -16.56 5.60 5.44
C GLN A 161 -17.58 6.73 5.26
N SER A 162 -17.14 7.98 5.07
CA SER A 162 -18.03 9.10 4.76
C SER A 162 -18.81 8.91 3.45
N GLU A 163 -18.27 8.11 2.52
CA GLU A 163 -18.92 7.78 1.25
C GLU A 163 -19.85 6.56 1.36
N GLY A 164 -19.94 5.93 2.54
CA GLY A 164 -20.74 4.73 2.78
C GLY A 164 -20.05 3.44 2.33
N VAL A 165 -18.72 3.42 2.35
CA VAL A 165 -17.88 2.24 2.06
C VAL A 165 -17.20 1.79 3.34
N ALA A 166 -17.16 0.49 3.59
CA ALA A 166 -16.40 -0.03 4.72
C ALA A 166 -14.91 -0.04 4.40
N CYS A 167 -14.08 0.36 5.37
CA CYS A 167 -12.67 -0.01 5.40
C CYS A 167 -12.50 -1.35 6.10
N SER A 168 -11.69 -2.24 5.51
CA SER A 168 -11.12 -3.39 6.20
C SER A 168 -9.66 -3.10 6.54
N ILE A 169 -9.44 -2.50 7.71
CA ILE A 169 -8.09 -2.17 8.19
C ILE A 169 -7.24 -3.43 8.32
N LYS A 170 -6.00 -3.42 7.81
CA LYS A 170 -5.19 -4.64 7.65
C LYS A 170 -3.69 -4.46 7.92
N HIS A 171 -2.92 -5.53 8.16
CA HIS A 171 -3.39 -6.88 8.52
C HIS A 171 -3.22 -7.04 10.02
N TYR A 172 -4.31 -7.27 10.73
CA TYR A 172 -4.34 -7.36 12.18
C TYR A 172 -3.79 -8.71 12.63
N ALA A 173 -2.60 -8.81 13.23
CA ALA A 173 -1.63 -7.74 13.49
C ALA A 173 -0.21 -8.19 13.08
N ALA A 174 0.77 -7.29 13.21
CA ALA A 174 2.21 -7.55 13.05
C ALA A 174 2.63 -8.22 11.72
N HIS A 175 1.93 -7.91 10.62
CA HIS A 175 2.31 -8.42 9.30
C HIS A 175 3.48 -7.63 8.72
N ASP A 176 4.65 -7.83 9.33
CA ASP A 176 5.85 -7.04 9.10
C ASP A 176 6.93 -7.84 8.35
N GLN A 177 6.56 -8.98 7.76
CA GLN A 177 7.35 -9.84 6.85
C GLN A 177 6.39 -10.49 5.84
N SER A 178 6.80 -10.65 4.58
CA SER A 178 5.93 -11.18 3.51
C SER A 178 6.26 -12.63 3.12
N THR A 179 7.52 -13.06 3.29
CA THR A 179 7.99 -14.37 2.83
C THR A 179 7.52 -15.46 3.79
N MET A 180 6.76 -16.44 3.28
CA MET A 180 6.20 -17.57 4.04
C MET A 180 5.32 -17.17 5.24
N SER A 181 4.64 -16.02 5.18
CA SER A 181 3.78 -15.53 6.27
C SER A 181 2.85 -16.59 6.90
N PRO A 182 2.23 -17.54 6.17
CA PRO A 182 1.37 -18.55 6.79
C PRO A 182 2.09 -19.53 7.73
N GLU A 183 3.39 -19.74 7.52
CA GLU A 183 4.24 -20.64 8.31
C GLU A 183 4.89 -19.94 9.50
N ASP A 184 5.02 -18.61 9.47
CA ASP A 184 5.74 -17.88 10.50
C ASP A 184 5.01 -17.89 11.85
N SER A 185 5.80 -17.84 12.92
CA SER A 185 5.31 -17.64 14.29
C SER A 185 6.16 -16.58 14.97
N ILE A 186 5.57 -15.41 15.16
CA ILE A 186 6.18 -14.26 15.82
C ILE A 186 6.10 -14.47 17.33
N TRP A 187 7.19 -14.19 18.04
CA TRP A 187 7.26 -14.23 19.50
C TRP A 187 7.60 -12.85 20.02
N ALA A 188 6.62 -12.22 20.66
CA ALA A 188 6.71 -10.85 21.13
C ALA A 188 6.07 -10.73 22.51
N SER A 189 6.63 -9.83 23.33
CA SER A 189 6.02 -9.48 24.61
C SER A 189 4.68 -8.77 24.40
N GLU A 190 3.76 -8.86 25.37
CA GLU A 190 2.51 -8.10 25.29
C GLU A 190 2.79 -6.59 25.19
N ARG A 191 3.82 -6.10 25.86
CA ARG A 191 4.25 -4.70 25.76
C ARG A 191 4.62 -4.31 24.32
N THR A 192 5.41 -5.13 23.64
CA THR A 192 5.75 -4.96 22.22
C THR A 192 4.49 -4.92 21.36
N LEU A 193 3.58 -5.87 21.55
CA LEU A 193 2.34 -5.93 20.78
C LEU A 193 1.48 -4.69 21.03
N ARG A 194 1.27 -4.29 22.29
CA ARG A 194 0.40 -3.16 22.67
C ARG A 194 0.96 -1.79 22.27
N GLU A 195 2.27 -1.55 22.45
CA GLU A 195 2.90 -0.26 22.17
C GLU A 195 3.31 -0.07 20.71
N VAL A 196 3.43 -1.16 19.93
CA VAL A 196 3.95 -1.12 18.56
C VAL A 196 2.91 -1.64 17.56
N HIS A 197 2.63 -2.94 17.55
CA HIS A 197 1.89 -3.54 16.42
C HIS A 197 0.37 -3.42 16.51
N LEU A 198 -0.18 -3.28 17.71
CA LEU A 198 -1.62 -3.09 17.96
C LEU A 198 -1.99 -1.62 18.08
N LEU A 199 -1.03 -0.75 18.42
CA LEU A 199 -1.30 0.67 18.66
C LEU A 199 -1.89 1.40 17.43
N PRO A 200 -1.42 1.20 16.17
CA PRO A 200 -2.04 1.81 15.00
C PRO A 200 -3.51 1.44 14.84
N PHE A 201 -3.83 0.16 15.08
CA PHE A 201 -5.21 -0.32 15.07
C PHE A 201 -6.01 0.30 16.21
N GLN A 202 -5.46 0.34 17.42
CA GLN A 202 -6.13 0.94 18.57
C GLN A 202 -6.48 2.41 18.32
N ILE A 203 -5.54 3.20 17.79
CA ILE A 203 -5.75 4.59 17.40
C ILE A 203 -6.87 4.71 16.36
N ALA A 204 -6.82 3.88 15.30
CA ALA A 204 -7.85 3.86 14.26
C ALA A 204 -9.23 3.45 14.81
N MET A 205 -9.29 2.53 15.77
CA MET A 205 -10.53 2.15 16.45
C MET A 205 -11.11 3.32 17.24
N THR A 206 -10.28 4.05 17.99
CA THR A 206 -10.69 5.23 18.77
C THR A 206 -11.17 6.37 17.87
N GLN A 207 -10.43 6.70 16.81
CA GLN A 207 -10.63 7.92 16.04
C GLN A 207 -11.50 7.75 14.79
N ALA A 208 -11.66 6.53 14.27
CA ALA A 208 -12.37 6.27 13.03
C ALA A 208 -13.36 5.10 13.05
N ASN A 209 -13.27 4.22 14.06
CA ASN A 209 -14.16 3.06 14.25
C ASN A 209 -14.40 2.29 12.92
N PRO A 210 -13.35 1.68 12.33
CA PRO A 210 -13.47 0.96 11.06
C PRO A 210 -14.55 -0.12 11.15
N TRP A 211 -15.33 -0.30 10.08
CA TRP A 211 -16.47 -1.22 10.09
C TRP A 211 -16.07 -2.68 9.89
N SER A 212 -14.89 -2.93 9.34
CA SER A 212 -14.30 -4.27 9.29
C SER A 212 -12.78 -4.24 9.51
N LEU A 213 -12.22 -5.42 9.75
CA LEU A 213 -10.80 -5.64 9.98
C LEU A 213 -10.40 -6.99 9.37
N MET A 214 -9.21 -7.05 8.78
CA MET A 214 -8.65 -8.26 8.17
C MET A 214 -7.52 -8.83 9.04
N THR A 215 -7.58 -10.12 9.38
CA THR A 215 -6.53 -10.79 10.17
C THR A 215 -5.28 -11.04 9.33
N SER A 216 -4.09 -11.00 9.93
CA SER A 216 -2.85 -11.40 9.25
C SER A 216 -2.72 -12.92 9.09
N TYR A 217 -1.83 -13.34 8.18
CA TYR A 217 -1.58 -14.74 7.85
C TYR A 217 -0.85 -15.55 8.92
N HIS A 218 0.04 -14.94 9.69
CA HIS A 218 0.99 -15.66 10.53
C HIS A 218 0.42 -15.97 11.92
N ARG A 219 1.26 -16.57 12.77
CA ARG A 219 0.97 -16.81 14.18
C ARG A 219 1.65 -15.78 15.07
N ILE A 220 0.97 -15.35 16.14
CA ILE A 220 1.61 -14.64 17.25
C ILE A 220 1.61 -15.56 18.46
N ASN A 221 2.77 -15.70 19.09
CA ASN A 221 3.00 -16.54 20.27
C ASN A 221 2.46 -17.97 20.13
N GLY A 222 2.51 -18.53 18.91
CA GLY A 222 2.15 -19.93 18.62
C GLY A 222 0.76 -20.16 18.01
N THR A 223 -0.13 -19.18 17.98
CA THR A 223 -1.51 -19.32 17.46
C THR A 223 -1.75 -18.39 16.28
N HIS A 224 -2.41 -18.89 15.23
CA HIS A 224 -2.77 -18.08 14.06
C HIS A 224 -3.74 -17.00 14.47
N ILE A 225 -3.60 -15.78 13.93
CA ILE A 225 -4.41 -14.65 14.42
C ILE A 225 -5.91 -14.91 14.24
N CYS A 226 -6.29 -15.54 13.14
CA CYS A 226 -7.68 -15.91 12.89
C CYS A 226 -8.28 -16.87 13.94
N GLU A 227 -7.46 -17.49 14.79
CA GLU A 227 -7.83 -18.47 15.81
C GLU A 227 -7.53 -18.01 17.24
N ASP A 228 -6.95 -16.82 17.43
CA ASP A 228 -6.45 -16.38 18.72
C ASP A 228 -7.54 -15.61 19.51
N PRO A 229 -8.13 -16.21 20.56
CA PRO A 229 -9.15 -15.54 21.36
C PRO A 229 -8.59 -14.40 22.23
N TRP A 230 -7.29 -14.35 22.51
CA TRP A 230 -6.69 -13.22 23.20
C TRP A 230 -6.63 -12.00 22.26
N ILE A 231 -6.19 -12.19 21.02
CA ILE A 231 -6.09 -11.10 20.05
C ILE A 231 -7.47 -10.61 19.57
N ILE A 232 -8.42 -11.51 19.30
CA ILE A 232 -9.74 -11.13 18.78
C ILE A 232 -10.73 -10.88 19.93
N ASN A 233 -11.08 -11.90 20.72
CA ASN A 233 -12.11 -11.73 21.75
C ASN A 233 -11.65 -10.82 22.90
N GLN A 234 -10.45 -11.02 23.45
CA GLN A 234 -10.02 -10.21 24.59
C GLN A 234 -9.68 -8.78 24.16
N ILE A 235 -8.80 -8.58 23.17
CA ILE A 235 -8.38 -7.21 22.81
C ILE A 235 -9.47 -6.48 22.02
N LEU A 236 -9.92 -7.00 20.86
CA LEU A 236 -10.87 -6.27 20.02
C LEU A 236 -12.26 -6.15 20.66
N ARG A 237 -12.82 -7.26 21.16
CA ARG A 237 -14.21 -7.29 21.65
C ARG A 237 -14.32 -6.79 23.09
N ASN A 238 -13.50 -7.30 24.01
CA ASN A 238 -13.65 -6.99 25.44
C ASN A 238 -12.93 -5.70 25.85
N ASP A 239 -11.64 -5.55 25.52
CA ASP A 239 -10.87 -4.38 25.94
C ASP A 239 -11.33 -3.14 25.16
N TRP A 240 -11.36 -3.22 23.83
CA TRP A 240 -11.69 -2.08 22.97
C TRP A 240 -13.18 -1.90 22.72
N GLY A 241 -14.02 -2.88 23.05
CA GLY A 241 -15.48 -2.79 22.84
C GLY A 241 -15.90 -2.75 21.36
N TRP A 242 -15.04 -3.16 20.43
CA TRP A 242 -15.27 -3.04 19.00
C TRP A 242 -16.09 -4.22 18.44
N ASN A 243 -17.17 -3.91 17.74
CA ASN A 243 -18.18 -4.87 17.25
C ASN A 243 -18.32 -4.88 15.72
N GLY A 244 -17.27 -4.52 14.98
CA GLY A 244 -17.24 -4.63 13.51
C GLY A 244 -16.97 -6.06 13.01
N LEU A 245 -16.95 -6.24 11.69
CA LEU A 245 -16.72 -7.54 11.07
C LEU A 245 -15.22 -7.90 11.03
N VAL A 246 -14.83 -9.06 11.54
CA VAL A 246 -13.49 -9.63 11.36
C VAL A 246 -13.51 -10.60 10.18
N MET A 247 -12.71 -10.34 9.14
CA MET A 247 -12.52 -11.25 8.01
C MET A 247 -11.11 -11.83 8.00
N SER A 248 -10.97 -13.02 7.41
CA SER A 248 -9.64 -13.53 7.09
C SER A 248 -9.00 -12.71 5.97
N ASP A 249 -7.68 -12.72 5.90
CA ASP A 249 -6.98 -12.49 4.62
C ASP A 249 -7.28 -13.66 3.65
N TRP A 250 -6.88 -13.53 2.38
CA TRP A 250 -7.21 -14.48 1.32
C TRP A 250 -6.57 -15.85 1.58
N PHE A 251 -7.42 -16.84 1.90
CA PHE A 251 -7.04 -18.18 2.36
C PHE A 251 -6.34 -18.20 3.73
N GLY A 252 -6.38 -17.10 4.48
CA GLY A 252 -5.83 -16.94 5.82
C GLY A 252 -6.72 -17.50 6.94
N THR A 253 -7.45 -18.58 6.67
CA THR A 253 -8.21 -19.35 7.66
C THR A 253 -7.57 -20.73 7.79
N TYR A 254 -7.33 -21.19 9.02
CA TYR A 254 -6.59 -22.45 9.27
C TYR A 254 -7.36 -23.49 10.09
N SER A 255 -8.60 -23.19 10.47
CA SER A 255 -9.50 -24.09 11.18
C SER A 255 -10.96 -23.72 10.99
N THR A 256 -11.85 -24.62 11.44
CA THR A 256 -13.30 -24.41 11.41
C THR A 256 -13.83 -23.86 12.73
N ALA A 257 -13.68 -24.61 13.82
CA ALA A 257 -14.34 -24.30 15.09
C ALA A 257 -13.55 -23.26 15.89
N GLU A 258 -12.23 -23.40 15.91
CA GLU A 258 -11.30 -22.56 16.63
C GLU A 258 -11.37 -21.12 16.10
N ALA A 259 -11.30 -20.93 14.78
CA ALA A 259 -11.39 -19.61 14.17
C ALA A 259 -12.74 -18.88 14.44
N LEU A 260 -13.87 -19.59 14.31
CA LEU A 260 -15.17 -18.98 14.57
C LEU A 260 -15.39 -18.70 16.07
N ASN A 261 -14.93 -19.60 16.97
CA ASN A 261 -15.00 -19.38 18.41
C ASN A 261 -14.07 -18.25 18.89
N ALA A 262 -12.95 -18.02 18.20
CA ALA A 262 -12.06 -16.90 18.45
C ALA A 262 -12.66 -15.55 18.06
N GLY A 263 -13.70 -15.55 17.20
CA GLY A 263 -14.43 -14.35 16.80
C GLY A 263 -14.12 -13.85 15.38
N MET A 264 -13.48 -14.67 14.54
CA MET A 264 -13.37 -14.37 13.11
C MET A 264 -14.70 -14.63 12.41
N ASP A 265 -15.29 -13.60 11.83
CA ASP A 265 -16.67 -13.61 11.33
C ASP A 265 -16.79 -14.12 9.89
N LEU A 266 -15.86 -13.78 8.97
CA LEU A 266 -15.95 -14.09 7.53
C LEU A 266 -14.68 -14.77 6.97
N GLU A 267 -14.82 -15.91 6.29
CA GLU A 267 -13.74 -16.57 5.54
C GLU A 267 -13.72 -16.05 4.10
N MET A 268 -12.56 -15.57 3.66
CA MET A 268 -12.30 -15.17 2.27
C MET A 268 -11.07 -15.91 1.72
N PRO A 269 -11.04 -16.21 0.40
CA PRO A 269 -12.12 -16.10 -0.57
C PRO A 269 -13.07 -17.33 -0.56
N GLY A 270 -14.05 -17.31 -1.46
CA GLY A 270 -14.80 -18.50 -1.88
C GLY A 270 -14.10 -19.29 -3.00
N PRO A 271 -14.52 -20.55 -3.26
CA PRO A 271 -15.44 -21.33 -2.43
C PRO A 271 -14.79 -21.73 -1.11
N THR A 272 -15.60 -21.79 -0.05
CA THR A 272 -15.15 -22.09 1.31
C THR A 272 -14.38 -23.41 1.43
N ARG A 273 -13.31 -23.40 2.23
CA ARG A 273 -12.60 -24.61 2.69
C ARG A 273 -13.11 -25.05 4.06
N TRP A 274 -13.35 -24.09 4.96
CA TRP A 274 -13.56 -24.35 6.40
C TRP A 274 -15.00 -24.21 6.86
N ARG A 275 -15.83 -23.46 6.14
CA ARG A 275 -17.18 -23.01 6.53
C ARG A 275 -18.27 -23.51 5.59
N GLY A 276 -18.19 -24.80 5.29
CA GLY A 276 -19.26 -25.56 4.63
C GLY A 276 -19.70 -26.74 5.50
N PRO A 277 -19.61 -27.98 4.99
CA PRO A 277 -19.93 -29.19 5.75
C PRO A 277 -19.16 -29.30 7.09
N LEU A 278 -17.90 -28.84 7.15
CA LEU A 278 -17.09 -28.88 8.36
C LEU A 278 -17.69 -28.03 9.50
N LEU A 279 -18.17 -26.82 9.20
CA LEU A 279 -18.80 -25.95 10.20
C LEU A 279 -20.14 -26.51 10.65
N LEU A 280 -20.93 -27.06 9.73
CA LEU A 280 -22.18 -27.74 10.07
C LEU A 280 -21.94 -28.88 11.08
N TRP A 281 -20.96 -29.74 10.80
CA TRP A 281 -20.59 -30.84 11.71
C TRP A 281 -20.07 -30.33 13.05
N SER A 282 -19.33 -29.21 13.06
CA SER A 282 -18.84 -28.59 14.30
C SER A 282 -19.99 -28.06 15.18
N ILE A 283 -21.07 -27.57 14.58
CA ILE A 283 -22.27 -27.14 15.31
C ILE A 283 -23.07 -28.36 15.80
N VAL A 284 -23.28 -29.37 14.95
CA VAL A 284 -23.99 -30.62 15.32
C VAL A 284 -23.29 -31.34 16.47
N SER A 285 -21.94 -31.39 16.44
CA SER A 285 -21.12 -31.97 17.49
C SER A 285 -20.88 -31.05 18.69
N LYS A 286 -21.49 -29.86 18.72
CA LYS A 286 -21.42 -28.87 19.81
C LYS A 286 -20.00 -28.33 20.09
N LYS A 287 -19.09 -28.40 19.11
CA LYS A 287 -17.79 -27.68 19.12
C LYS A 287 -17.95 -26.18 18.87
N VAL A 288 -18.98 -25.80 18.11
CA VAL A 288 -19.42 -24.42 17.90
C VAL A 288 -20.84 -24.29 18.44
N LYS A 289 -21.10 -23.25 19.23
CA LYS A 289 -22.47 -22.93 19.68
C LYS A 289 -23.20 -22.19 18.57
N GLU A 290 -24.50 -22.45 18.40
CA GLU A 290 -25.35 -21.69 17.47
C GLU A 290 -25.32 -20.18 17.80
N ALA A 291 -25.22 -19.81 19.08
CA ALA A 291 -25.04 -18.42 19.50
C ALA A 291 -23.74 -17.78 18.96
N THR A 292 -22.65 -18.55 18.82
CA THR A 292 -21.40 -18.05 18.22
C THR A 292 -21.59 -17.78 16.73
N LEU A 293 -22.26 -18.70 16.03
CA LEU A 293 -22.64 -18.51 14.62
C LEU A 293 -23.52 -17.26 14.45
N ASP A 294 -24.49 -17.07 15.35
CA ASP A 294 -25.42 -15.95 15.32
C ASP A 294 -24.73 -14.60 15.49
N VAL A 295 -23.71 -14.51 16.36
CA VAL A 295 -22.89 -13.28 16.52
C VAL A 295 -22.17 -12.95 15.22
N ALA A 296 -21.52 -13.92 14.58
CA ALA A 296 -20.79 -13.67 13.34
C ALA A 296 -21.72 -13.24 12.20
N VAL A 297 -22.89 -13.88 12.05
CA VAL A 297 -23.89 -13.47 11.06
C VAL A 297 -24.43 -12.08 11.36
N LYS A 298 -24.67 -11.76 12.65
CA LYS A 298 -25.08 -10.42 13.07
C LYS A 298 -24.06 -9.35 12.68
N ASN A 299 -22.76 -9.61 12.84
CA ASN A 299 -21.70 -8.68 12.43
C ASN A 299 -21.72 -8.42 10.92
N LEU A 300 -21.92 -9.46 10.11
CA LEU A 300 -22.06 -9.31 8.65
C LEU A 300 -23.31 -8.49 8.28
N LEU A 301 -24.48 -8.82 8.85
CA LEU A 301 -25.72 -8.09 8.56
C LEU A 301 -25.64 -6.62 9.02
N ASN A 302 -24.97 -6.34 10.14
CA ASN A 302 -24.69 -4.99 10.59
C ASN A 302 -23.79 -4.23 9.60
N LEU A 303 -22.75 -4.89 9.04
CA LEU A 303 -21.93 -4.31 7.98
C LEU A 303 -22.79 -4.01 6.74
N THR A 304 -23.63 -4.95 6.31
CA THR A 304 -24.57 -4.79 5.19
C THR A 304 -25.45 -3.55 5.36
N ASN A 305 -25.94 -3.28 6.56
CA ASN A 305 -26.74 -2.10 6.86
C ASN A 305 -25.97 -0.77 6.84
N LYS A 306 -24.65 -0.80 7.03
CA LYS A 306 -23.81 0.41 7.04
C LYS A 306 -23.35 0.82 5.64
N VAL A 307 -23.07 -0.16 4.78
CA VAL A 307 -22.57 0.11 3.43
C VAL A 307 -23.68 0.59 2.50
N ARG A 308 -23.34 1.48 1.59
CA ARG A 308 -24.26 1.97 0.55
C ARG A 308 -24.16 1.10 -0.70
N PRO A 309 -25.26 1.00 -1.46
CA PRO A 309 -25.21 0.37 -2.77
C PRO A 309 -24.26 1.13 -3.72
N SER A 310 -23.84 0.40 -4.74
CA SER A 310 -23.08 0.89 -5.89
C SER A 310 -23.72 2.13 -6.53
N LEU A 311 -22.90 2.95 -7.19
CA LEU A 311 -23.42 4.01 -8.04
C LEU A 311 -23.90 3.40 -9.37
N GLU A 312 -25.16 3.63 -9.74
CA GLU A 312 -25.73 3.19 -11.02
C GLU A 312 -25.69 4.32 -12.06
N PRO A 313 -25.28 4.05 -13.30
CA PRO A 313 -24.64 2.81 -13.76
C PRO A 313 -23.21 2.68 -13.23
N VAL A 314 -22.77 1.44 -12.96
CA VAL A 314 -21.35 1.13 -12.69
C VAL A 314 -20.53 1.68 -13.86
N LEU A 315 -19.54 2.52 -13.56
CA LEU A 315 -18.89 3.35 -14.57
C LEU A 315 -18.03 2.50 -15.52
N SER A 316 -18.04 2.88 -16.81
CA SER A 316 -17.18 2.28 -17.84
C SER A 316 -15.69 2.52 -17.51
N SER A 317 -14.79 1.84 -18.25
CA SER A 317 -13.34 1.89 -18.04
C SER A 317 -12.71 3.30 -18.01
N THR A 318 -13.38 4.34 -18.48
CA THR A 318 -12.87 5.73 -18.46
C THR A 318 -13.65 6.66 -17.53
N ALA A 319 -14.83 6.28 -17.06
CA ALA A 319 -15.74 7.23 -16.43
C ALA A 319 -15.36 7.58 -14.97
N GLY A 320 -14.50 6.80 -14.32
CA GLY A 320 -13.88 7.18 -13.05
C GLY A 320 -12.68 8.13 -13.16
N ASN A 321 -12.16 8.35 -14.39
CA ASN A 321 -11.03 9.25 -14.65
C ASN A 321 -11.50 10.71 -14.71
N SER A 322 -11.14 11.51 -13.71
CA SER A 322 -11.50 12.93 -13.66
C SER A 322 -10.28 13.80 -13.35
N PRO A 323 -10.21 15.04 -13.88
CA PRO A 323 -9.12 15.97 -13.57
C PRO A 323 -8.93 16.23 -12.08
N GLU A 324 -10.03 16.34 -11.31
CA GLU A 324 -9.99 16.56 -9.85
C GLU A 324 -9.25 15.43 -9.12
N LYS A 325 -9.56 14.17 -9.47
CA LYS A 325 -8.88 13.01 -8.88
C LYS A 325 -7.40 12.96 -9.30
N GLY A 326 -7.10 13.26 -10.57
CA GLY A 326 -5.71 13.37 -11.06
C GLY A 326 -4.92 14.46 -10.34
N GLU A 327 -5.51 15.64 -10.12
CA GLU A 327 -4.91 16.74 -9.36
C GLU A 327 -4.65 16.34 -7.89
N LEU A 328 -5.56 15.58 -7.27
CA LEU A 328 -5.33 15.04 -5.93
C LEU A 328 -4.16 14.04 -5.93
N CYS A 329 -4.10 13.11 -6.88
CA CYS A 329 -2.95 12.19 -7.02
C CYS A 329 -1.63 12.95 -7.18
N ARG A 330 -1.61 13.99 -8.03
CA ARG A 330 -0.43 14.86 -8.24
C ARG A 330 -0.05 15.61 -6.98
N LYS A 331 -1.03 16.13 -6.24
CA LYS A 331 -0.81 16.83 -4.96
C LYS A 331 -0.19 15.89 -3.93
N VAL A 332 -0.77 14.70 -3.73
CA VAL A 332 -0.23 13.71 -2.78
C VAL A 332 1.19 13.31 -3.18
N ALA A 333 1.44 13.05 -4.46
CA ALA A 333 2.76 12.71 -4.96
C ALA A 333 3.77 13.85 -4.70
N ALA A 334 3.43 15.10 -5.06
CA ALA A 334 4.33 16.24 -4.89
C ALA A 334 4.59 16.58 -3.41
N GLU A 335 3.59 16.45 -2.54
CA GLU A 335 3.74 16.69 -1.10
C GLU A 335 4.41 15.55 -0.34
N SER A 336 4.50 14.36 -0.94
CA SER A 336 5.23 13.22 -0.37
C SER A 336 6.73 13.25 -0.65
N ILE A 337 7.17 13.94 -1.71
CA ILE A 337 8.58 14.03 -2.09
C ILE A 337 9.38 14.70 -0.97
N VAL A 338 10.44 14.01 -0.53
CA VAL A 338 11.33 14.48 0.52
C VAL A 338 12.62 15.01 -0.10
N LEU A 339 12.89 16.29 0.07
CA LEU A 339 14.18 16.89 -0.28
C LEU A 339 15.19 16.52 0.82
N LEU A 340 16.15 15.65 0.51
CA LEU A 340 17.14 15.18 1.48
C LEU A 340 18.38 16.07 1.53
N LYS A 341 18.82 16.56 0.36
CA LYS A 341 19.99 17.44 0.22
C LYS A 341 19.74 18.51 -0.86
N ASN A 342 20.19 19.72 -0.59
CA ASN A 342 20.26 20.83 -1.55
C ASN A 342 21.44 21.77 -1.20
N GLU A 343 22.63 21.20 -1.01
CA GLU A 343 23.79 21.91 -0.45
C GLU A 343 24.24 23.11 -1.30
N LYS A 344 24.02 23.05 -2.61
CA LYS A 344 24.37 24.12 -3.55
C LYS A 344 23.24 25.12 -3.81
N GLY A 345 22.03 24.86 -3.32
CA GLY A 345 20.86 25.68 -3.62
C GLY A 345 20.50 25.74 -5.11
N ILE A 346 20.77 24.68 -5.89
CA ILE A 346 20.40 24.65 -7.32
C ILE A 346 18.91 24.45 -7.53
N LEU A 347 18.21 23.86 -6.55
CA LEU A 347 16.77 23.74 -6.56
C LEU A 347 16.11 24.89 -5.78
N PRO A 348 14.96 25.40 -6.25
CA PRO A 348 14.27 24.98 -7.47
C PRO A 348 14.94 25.50 -8.76
N LEU A 349 14.83 24.72 -9.84
CA LEU A 349 15.25 25.10 -11.19
C LEU A 349 14.36 26.23 -11.72
N ASP A 350 14.97 27.26 -12.30
CA ASP A 350 14.24 28.42 -12.83
C ASP A 350 14.05 28.32 -14.34
N THR A 351 12.80 28.12 -14.79
CA THR A 351 12.44 28.08 -16.21
C THR A 351 12.61 29.45 -16.91
N LYS A 352 12.75 30.55 -16.16
CA LYS A 352 13.01 31.89 -16.72
C LYS A 352 14.44 32.05 -17.20
N LEU A 353 15.35 31.21 -16.72
CA LEU A 353 16.72 31.12 -17.22
C LEU A 353 16.71 30.27 -18.50
N GLY A 354 16.10 30.80 -19.58
CA GLY A 354 16.01 30.11 -20.86
C GLY A 354 17.39 29.70 -21.41
N GLY A 355 17.41 28.65 -22.25
CA GLY A 355 18.63 28.15 -22.88
C GLY A 355 19.45 27.18 -22.01
N LYS A 356 18.86 26.64 -20.94
CA LYS A 356 19.44 25.55 -20.16
C LYS A 356 19.11 24.19 -20.78
N THR A 357 20.07 23.28 -20.69
CA THR A 357 19.98 21.93 -21.23
C THR A 357 19.92 20.90 -20.10
N TYR A 358 19.14 19.84 -20.34
CA TYR A 358 18.83 18.84 -19.33
C TYR A 358 19.08 17.44 -19.89
N ALA A 359 19.71 16.58 -19.09
CA ALA A 359 19.79 15.15 -19.39
C ALA A 359 18.99 14.38 -18.35
N LEU A 360 17.95 13.66 -18.78
CA LEU A 360 17.22 12.75 -17.94
C LEU A 360 17.85 11.35 -18.03
N ILE A 361 18.42 10.88 -16.93
CA ILE A 361 19.30 9.71 -16.89
C ILE A 361 18.72 8.66 -15.94
N GLY A 362 18.86 7.38 -16.28
CA GLY A 362 18.57 6.27 -15.36
C GLY A 362 17.30 5.49 -15.72
N PRO A 363 17.10 4.30 -15.12
CA PRO A 363 15.93 3.47 -15.38
C PRO A 363 14.59 4.19 -15.16
N GLY A 364 14.47 4.96 -14.08
CA GLY A 364 13.24 5.66 -13.70
C GLY A 364 12.91 6.86 -14.60
N ALA A 365 13.85 7.30 -15.44
CA ALA A 365 13.60 8.33 -16.45
C ALA A 365 12.63 7.86 -17.53
N LEU A 366 12.74 6.58 -17.91
CA LEU A 366 11.98 5.95 -19.00
C LEU A 366 10.89 5.00 -18.47
N TYR A 367 11.19 4.30 -17.38
CA TYR A 367 10.32 3.33 -16.72
C TYR A 367 10.13 3.74 -15.25
N PRO A 368 9.37 4.82 -14.98
CA PRO A 368 9.19 5.31 -13.63
C PRO A 368 8.52 4.25 -12.75
N ALA A 369 9.00 4.11 -11.52
CA ALA A 369 8.38 3.19 -10.57
C ALA A 369 7.15 3.86 -9.94
N VAL A 370 5.96 3.34 -10.27
CA VAL A 370 4.67 3.94 -9.85
C VAL A 370 4.04 3.26 -8.65
N SER A 371 4.37 1.98 -8.40
CA SER A 371 3.83 1.16 -7.32
C SER A 371 4.81 0.03 -6.97
N GLY A 372 4.66 -0.56 -5.78
CA GLY A 372 5.14 -1.90 -5.49
C GLY A 372 4.17 -2.97 -6.02
N GLY A 373 4.59 -4.24 -5.98
CA GLY A 373 3.83 -5.37 -6.53
C GLY A 373 2.86 -6.03 -5.54
N GLY A 374 1.91 -6.80 -6.06
CA GLY A 374 0.99 -7.62 -5.26
C GLY A 374 -0.46 -7.11 -5.25
N SER A 375 -1.19 -7.40 -4.17
CA SER A 375 -2.60 -7.00 -4.00
C SER A 375 -2.82 -5.49 -3.96
N ALA A 376 -1.78 -4.69 -3.74
CA ALA A 376 -1.90 -3.23 -3.71
C ALA A 376 -1.80 -2.59 -5.12
N ASP A 377 -1.34 -3.35 -6.12
CA ASP A 377 -1.18 -2.89 -7.50
C ASP A 377 -2.52 -2.88 -8.26
N LEU A 378 -2.61 -2.01 -9.27
CA LEU A 378 -3.76 -1.90 -10.18
C LEU A 378 -3.36 -1.28 -11.52
N ILE A 379 -4.26 -1.39 -12.52
CA ILE A 379 -4.10 -0.73 -13.81
C ILE A 379 -4.42 0.77 -13.65
N PRO A 380 -3.46 1.70 -13.79
CA PRO A 380 -3.76 3.12 -13.70
C PRO A 380 -4.47 3.61 -14.97
N TYR A 381 -5.20 4.72 -14.88
CA TYR A 381 -5.77 5.37 -16.06
C TYR A 381 -4.71 5.86 -17.06
N TYR A 382 -3.55 6.27 -16.54
CA TYR A 382 -2.37 6.68 -17.29
C TYR A 382 -1.18 6.72 -16.34
N VAL A 383 0.03 6.92 -16.86
CA VAL A 383 1.21 7.25 -16.06
C VAL A 383 1.89 8.46 -16.69
N SER A 384 2.04 9.54 -15.94
CA SER A 384 2.85 10.69 -16.33
C SER A 384 4.33 10.29 -16.32
N LYS A 385 4.95 10.28 -17.50
CA LYS A 385 6.37 9.93 -17.64
C LYS A 385 7.24 11.15 -17.31
N PRO A 386 8.30 11.01 -16.49
CA PRO A 386 9.21 12.11 -16.19
C PRO A 386 9.80 12.78 -17.44
N LEU A 387 10.11 12.01 -18.48
CA LEU A 387 10.61 12.53 -19.75
C LEU A 387 9.62 13.47 -20.44
N ASP A 388 8.36 13.07 -20.51
CA ASP A 388 7.32 13.84 -21.20
C ASP A 388 6.99 15.11 -20.42
N ALA A 389 6.88 15.01 -19.09
CA ALA A 389 6.67 16.16 -18.20
C ALA A 389 7.81 17.18 -18.28
N LEU A 390 9.07 16.73 -18.37
CA LEU A 390 10.21 17.62 -18.53
C LEU A 390 10.19 18.31 -19.89
N LYS A 391 9.95 17.56 -20.99
CA LYS A 391 9.86 18.14 -22.35
C LYS A 391 8.76 19.19 -22.46
N GLU A 392 7.62 18.96 -21.82
CA GLU A 392 6.51 19.93 -21.77
C GLU A 392 6.93 21.24 -21.08
N LEU A 393 7.73 21.15 -20.00
CA LEU A 393 8.14 22.30 -19.21
C LEU A 393 9.25 23.14 -19.87
N VAL A 394 10.24 22.50 -20.49
CA VAL A 394 11.45 23.19 -20.97
C VAL A 394 11.67 23.13 -22.48
N GLY A 395 10.77 22.48 -23.23
CA GLY A 395 10.91 22.28 -24.67
C GLY A 395 11.74 21.03 -25.01
N ALA A 396 11.27 20.24 -25.98
CA ALA A 396 11.87 18.95 -26.32
C ALA A 396 13.30 19.06 -26.86
N GLU A 397 13.66 20.20 -27.45
CA GLU A 397 14.99 20.52 -27.96
C GLU A 397 16.04 20.71 -26.86
N ASN A 398 15.61 20.97 -25.62
CA ASN A 398 16.49 21.19 -24.47
C ASN A 398 16.68 19.93 -23.62
N VAL A 399 16.06 18.81 -24.00
CA VAL A 399 16.02 17.58 -23.22
C VAL A 399 16.59 16.41 -24.01
N THR A 400 17.63 15.80 -23.46
CA THR A 400 18.12 14.49 -23.90
C THR A 400 17.81 13.44 -22.83
N ALA A 401 17.56 12.19 -23.22
CA ALA A 401 17.33 11.11 -22.26
C ALA A 401 18.12 9.86 -22.62
N THR A 402 18.55 9.13 -21.59
CA THR A 402 19.20 7.82 -21.72
C THR A 402 18.89 6.99 -20.49
N VAL A 403 18.71 5.68 -20.67
CA VAL A 403 18.54 4.77 -19.54
C VAL A 403 19.81 4.65 -18.70
N GLY A 404 20.99 4.83 -19.33
CA GLY A 404 22.31 4.71 -18.70
C GLY A 404 22.69 3.27 -18.34
N CYS A 405 21.87 2.61 -17.52
CA CYS A 405 21.97 1.22 -17.13
C CYS A 405 20.57 0.64 -16.91
N TYR A 406 20.46 -0.67 -16.71
CA TYR A 406 19.24 -1.29 -16.21
C TYR A 406 19.39 -1.64 -14.73
N GLY A 407 18.31 -1.46 -13.97
CA GLY A 407 18.22 -1.83 -12.54
C GLY A 407 17.03 -2.76 -12.22
N HIS A 408 16.35 -3.28 -13.26
CA HIS A 408 15.25 -4.21 -13.12
C HIS A 408 15.77 -5.63 -12.88
N LEU A 409 14.99 -6.47 -12.17
CA LEU A 409 15.27 -7.92 -12.11
C LEU A 409 14.76 -8.64 -13.36
N PHE A 410 13.66 -8.14 -13.93
CA PHE A 410 12.99 -8.71 -15.09
C PHE A 410 12.84 -7.65 -16.17
N THR A 411 13.00 -8.02 -17.45
CA THR A 411 12.94 -7.06 -18.56
C THR A 411 11.65 -6.22 -18.51
N PRO A 412 11.67 -4.87 -18.67
CA PRO A 412 10.48 -4.03 -18.56
C PRO A 412 9.32 -4.54 -19.42
N LEU A 413 8.08 -4.37 -18.94
CA LEU A 413 6.89 -4.86 -19.63
C LEU A 413 6.81 -4.30 -21.06
N LEU A 414 6.47 -5.16 -22.03
CA LEU A 414 6.24 -4.76 -23.42
C LEU A 414 4.87 -4.06 -23.56
N SER A 415 4.71 -2.89 -22.96
CA SER A 415 3.42 -2.18 -22.88
C SER A 415 3.22 -1.11 -23.95
N SER A 416 4.11 -1.01 -24.94
CA SER A 416 4.04 -0.02 -26.00
C SER A 416 4.42 -0.62 -27.35
N SER A 417 4.00 0.07 -28.42
CA SER A 417 4.34 -0.32 -29.80
C SER A 417 3.80 -1.71 -30.18
N VAL A 418 2.76 -2.17 -29.47
CA VAL A 418 2.08 -3.46 -29.66
C VAL A 418 0.65 -3.25 -30.15
N THR A 419 0.23 -4.02 -31.15
CA THR A 419 -1.16 -4.03 -31.62
C THR A 419 -1.72 -5.45 -31.73
N VAL A 420 -3.03 -5.57 -31.54
CA VAL A 420 -3.78 -6.79 -31.83
C VAL A 420 -3.52 -7.18 -33.30
N PRO A 421 -3.07 -8.42 -33.58
CA PRO A 421 -2.66 -8.81 -34.93
C PRO A 421 -3.73 -8.52 -36.00
N GLY A 422 -3.29 -7.95 -37.13
CA GLY A 422 -4.19 -7.58 -38.22
C GLY A 422 -5.04 -6.33 -37.98
N THR A 423 -4.82 -5.60 -36.88
CA THR A 423 -5.57 -4.38 -36.53
C THR A 423 -4.64 -3.25 -36.07
N ASP A 424 -5.20 -2.04 -35.93
CA ASP A 424 -4.55 -0.87 -35.32
C ASP A 424 -4.92 -0.72 -33.82
N GLN A 425 -5.67 -1.67 -33.24
CA GLN A 425 -6.01 -1.65 -31.83
C GLN A 425 -4.77 -2.00 -31.00
N GLU A 426 -4.42 -1.17 -30.02
CA GLU A 426 -3.30 -1.43 -29.11
C GLU A 426 -3.53 -2.70 -28.27
N GLY A 427 -2.46 -3.48 -28.06
CA GLY A 427 -2.44 -4.58 -27.11
C GLY A 427 -2.23 -5.97 -27.71
N TYR A 428 -2.82 -6.96 -27.05
CA TYR A 428 -2.65 -8.39 -27.25
C TYR A 428 -4.00 -9.05 -27.53
N TYR A 429 -3.97 -10.11 -28.34
CA TYR A 429 -5.09 -10.99 -28.61
C TYR A 429 -4.90 -12.32 -27.88
N LEU A 430 -5.94 -12.81 -27.21
CA LEU A 430 -5.89 -14.03 -26.41
C LEU A 430 -6.97 -15.01 -26.88
N GLU A 431 -6.58 -16.26 -27.03
CA GLU A 431 -7.44 -17.37 -27.41
C GLU A 431 -7.29 -18.51 -26.40
N TYR A 432 -8.39 -18.95 -25.80
CA TYR A 432 -8.43 -20.04 -24.81
C TYR A 432 -8.86 -21.34 -25.48
N PHE A 433 -8.20 -22.45 -25.16
CA PHE A 433 -8.48 -23.77 -25.71
C PHE A 433 -8.49 -24.84 -24.61
N MET A 434 -9.29 -25.90 -24.79
CA MET A 434 -9.30 -27.06 -23.88
C MET A 434 -8.29 -28.14 -24.24
N GLN A 435 -7.58 -27.97 -25.36
CA GLN A 435 -6.53 -28.85 -25.85
C GLN A 435 -5.45 -28.02 -26.54
N GLU A 436 -4.26 -28.60 -26.72
CA GLU A 436 -3.17 -27.91 -27.43
C GLU A 436 -3.65 -27.53 -28.83
N PRO A 437 -3.68 -26.23 -29.16
CA PRO A 437 -4.24 -25.81 -30.42
C PRO A 437 -3.27 -26.19 -31.56
N ASP A 438 -3.83 -26.45 -32.74
CA ASP A 438 -3.12 -26.91 -33.96
C ASP A 438 -2.48 -28.32 -33.89
N SER A 439 -2.59 -29.04 -32.77
CA SER A 439 -2.03 -30.40 -32.61
C SER A 439 -2.77 -31.50 -33.40
N THR A 440 -4.05 -31.29 -33.76
CA THR A 440 -4.90 -32.27 -34.46
C THR A 440 -5.65 -31.71 -35.69
N GLY A 441 -5.41 -30.45 -36.09
CA GLY A 441 -6.20 -29.71 -37.11
C GLY A 441 -6.72 -28.36 -36.57
N ILE A 442 -7.66 -27.72 -37.30
CA ILE A 442 -8.28 -26.45 -36.85
C ILE A 442 -9.05 -26.71 -35.55
N THR A 443 -8.57 -26.11 -34.46
CA THR A 443 -9.20 -26.17 -33.14
C THR A 443 -9.78 -24.79 -32.87
N GLU A 444 -11.12 -24.67 -32.83
CA GLU A 444 -11.77 -23.38 -32.52
C GLU A 444 -11.51 -23.00 -31.05
N PRO A 445 -11.23 -21.73 -30.75
CA PRO A 445 -11.08 -21.28 -29.37
C PRO A 445 -12.40 -21.38 -28.60
N LEU A 446 -12.31 -21.78 -27.34
CA LEU A 446 -13.43 -21.77 -26.39
C LEU A 446 -13.86 -20.33 -26.06
N ALA A 447 -12.88 -19.44 -25.89
CA ALA A 447 -13.09 -18.03 -25.61
C ALA A 447 -11.98 -17.20 -26.25
N ILE A 448 -12.31 -15.94 -26.58
CA ILE A 448 -11.36 -14.96 -27.12
C ILE A 448 -11.49 -13.65 -26.35
N THR A 449 -10.38 -12.94 -26.17
CA THR A 449 -10.37 -11.60 -25.57
C THR A 449 -9.17 -10.77 -26.03
N THR A 450 -9.13 -9.50 -25.65
CA THR A 450 -7.98 -8.61 -25.86
C THR A 450 -7.56 -7.96 -24.55
N THR A 451 -6.31 -7.53 -24.47
CA THR A 451 -5.78 -6.81 -23.29
C THR A 451 -4.66 -5.87 -23.70
N THR A 452 -4.40 -4.82 -22.92
CA THR A 452 -3.20 -3.99 -23.04
C THR A 452 -2.11 -4.39 -22.03
N GLN A 453 -2.38 -5.35 -21.14
CA GLN A 453 -1.43 -5.79 -20.12
C GLN A 453 -0.41 -6.77 -20.69
N ALA A 454 0.89 -6.53 -20.47
CA ALA A 454 1.95 -7.49 -20.81
C ALA A 454 2.27 -8.47 -19.65
N GLN A 455 1.78 -8.17 -18.43
CA GLN A 455 1.73 -9.10 -17.31
C GLN A 455 0.27 -9.52 -17.11
N MET A 456 -0.01 -10.80 -17.33
CA MET A 456 -1.35 -11.36 -17.33
C MET A 456 -1.43 -12.42 -16.23
N TYR A 457 -2.20 -12.16 -15.18
CA TYR A 457 -2.38 -13.08 -14.06
C TYR A 457 -3.83 -13.54 -13.97
N PHE A 458 -4.09 -14.81 -14.27
CA PHE A 458 -5.45 -15.32 -14.52
C PHE A 458 -6.15 -15.86 -13.26
N ALA A 459 -5.72 -15.46 -12.06
CA ALA A 459 -6.17 -16.01 -10.78
C ALA A 459 -7.67 -15.85 -10.49
N ASP A 460 -8.31 -14.79 -10.99
CA ASP A 460 -9.64 -14.38 -10.54
C ASP A 460 -10.61 -14.04 -11.67
N ASN A 461 -10.25 -14.30 -12.93
CA ASN A 461 -11.07 -13.95 -14.10
C ASN A 461 -10.86 -14.91 -15.29
N LEU A 462 -11.05 -16.21 -15.06
CA LEU A 462 -11.08 -17.20 -16.14
C LEU A 462 -12.41 -17.15 -16.90
N PRO A 463 -12.41 -17.28 -18.23
CA PRO A 463 -13.65 -17.37 -19.01
C PRO A 463 -14.53 -18.57 -18.62
N ASP A 464 -15.85 -18.42 -18.78
CA ASP A 464 -16.81 -19.49 -18.53
C ASP A 464 -16.47 -20.75 -19.35
N GLY A 465 -16.54 -21.92 -18.69
CA GLY A 465 -16.24 -23.21 -19.30
C GLY A 465 -14.76 -23.57 -19.34
N VAL A 466 -13.85 -22.66 -18.98
CA VAL A 466 -12.43 -22.98 -18.76
C VAL A 466 -12.30 -23.76 -17.46
N THR A 467 -11.92 -25.04 -17.55
CA THR A 467 -11.70 -25.93 -16.41
C THR A 467 -10.21 -26.22 -16.21
N GLU A 468 -9.89 -27.16 -15.31
CA GLU A 468 -8.50 -27.57 -15.07
C GLU A 468 -7.85 -28.15 -16.35
N GLY A 469 -6.62 -27.72 -16.64
CA GLY A 469 -5.83 -28.16 -17.79
C GLY A 469 -6.26 -27.56 -19.13
N TYR A 470 -6.07 -26.25 -19.31
CA TYR A 470 -6.38 -25.47 -20.49
C TYR A 470 -5.13 -24.82 -21.10
N TRP A 471 -5.29 -24.32 -22.33
CA TRP A 471 -4.24 -23.67 -23.12
C TRP A 471 -4.65 -22.24 -23.48
N ILE A 472 -3.67 -21.36 -23.59
CA ILE A 472 -3.86 -19.99 -24.08
C ILE A 472 -2.85 -19.71 -25.17
N ARG A 473 -3.31 -19.17 -26.30
CA ARG A 473 -2.46 -18.51 -27.28
C ARG A 473 -2.61 -17.01 -27.11
N VAL A 474 -1.49 -16.33 -26.87
CA VAL A 474 -1.42 -14.88 -26.73
C VAL A 474 -0.58 -14.32 -27.86
N SER A 475 -1.13 -13.42 -28.67
CA SER A 475 -0.45 -12.86 -29.84
C SER A 475 -0.49 -11.34 -29.88
N THR A 476 0.57 -10.74 -30.40
CA THR A 476 0.66 -9.29 -30.67
C THR A 476 1.58 -9.01 -31.86
N THR A 477 1.36 -7.87 -32.51
CA THR A 477 2.28 -7.30 -33.49
C THR A 477 3.09 -6.19 -32.85
N TYR A 478 4.38 -6.42 -32.64
CA TYR A 478 5.33 -5.40 -32.17
C TYR A 478 5.89 -4.61 -33.35
N THR A 479 5.80 -3.28 -33.31
CA THR A 479 6.42 -2.37 -34.29
C THR A 479 7.66 -1.74 -33.68
N ALA A 480 8.84 -2.07 -34.22
CA ALA A 480 10.09 -1.60 -33.66
C ALA A 480 10.28 -0.08 -33.78
N GLU A 481 10.55 0.58 -32.65
CA GLU A 481 10.71 2.04 -32.59
C GLU A 481 12.09 2.52 -33.09
N ALA A 482 13.08 1.65 -33.00
CA ALA A 482 14.46 1.91 -33.38
C ALA A 482 15.11 0.69 -34.03
N THR A 483 16.17 0.94 -34.82
CA THR A 483 17.03 -0.13 -35.34
C THR A 483 18.08 -0.44 -34.28
N CYS A 484 17.90 -1.55 -33.56
CA CYS A 484 18.75 -1.96 -32.45
C CYS A 484 18.56 -3.45 -32.14
N MET A 485 19.45 -4.02 -31.33
CA MET A 485 19.17 -5.31 -30.70
C MET A 485 18.17 -5.07 -29.57
N ILE A 486 17.07 -5.82 -29.55
CA ILE A 486 16.15 -5.87 -28.42
C ILE A 486 16.28 -7.22 -27.71
N GLN A 487 16.02 -7.20 -26.40
CA GLN A 487 15.92 -8.38 -25.56
C GLN A 487 14.45 -8.60 -25.20
N LEU A 488 13.87 -9.72 -25.61
CA LEU A 488 12.55 -10.16 -25.20
C LEU A 488 12.67 -11.12 -24.03
N GLY A 489 11.84 -10.96 -23.00
CA GLY A 489 11.77 -11.82 -21.83
C GLY A 489 10.40 -12.49 -21.68
N LEU A 490 10.39 -13.74 -21.21
CA LEU A 490 9.18 -14.48 -20.87
C LEU A 490 9.30 -15.06 -19.46
N CYS A 491 8.29 -14.81 -18.61
CA CYS A 491 7.97 -15.62 -17.43
C CYS A 491 6.62 -16.30 -17.65
N VAL A 492 6.43 -17.51 -17.12
CA VAL A 492 5.15 -18.22 -17.16
C VAL A 492 4.80 -18.79 -15.80
N LEU A 493 3.51 -18.77 -15.46
CA LEU A 493 2.94 -19.54 -14.39
C LEU A 493 2.18 -20.69 -15.06
N GLY A 494 2.75 -21.90 -14.97
CA GLY A 494 2.46 -23.03 -15.85
C GLY A 494 3.61 -23.30 -16.81
N LYS A 495 3.32 -23.70 -18.05
CA LYS A 495 4.30 -24.01 -19.09
C LYS A 495 4.09 -23.14 -20.31
N GLY A 496 5.14 -22.68 -20.99
CA GLY A 496 4.92 -21.93 -22.22
C GLY A 496 6.10 -21.79 -23.17
N ARG A 497 5.80 -21.33 -24.38
CA ARG A 497 6.77 -21.11 -25.47
C ARG A 497 6.53 -19.75 -26.09
N LEU A 498 7.60 -19.03 -26.44
CA LEU A 498 7.54 -17.77 -27.18
C LEU A 498 8.07 -17.95 -28.60
N TYR A 499 7.31 -17.45 -29.56
CA TYR A 499 7.63 -17.42 -30.99
C TYR A 499 7.75 -15.98 -31.47
N VAL A 500 8.69 -15.74 -32.38
CA VAL A 500 8.80 -14.50 -33.16
C VAL A 500 8.75 -14.85 -34.64
N ASP A 501 7.79 -14.31 -35.38
CA ASP A 501 7.53 -14.61 -36.79
C ASP A 501 7.45 -16.12 -37.07
N GLY A 502 6.75 -16.85 -36.19
CA GLY A 502 6.59 -18.31 -36.26
C GLY A 502 7.82 -19.14 -35.87
N VAL A 503 8.94 -18.50 -35.51
CA VAL A 503 10.16 -19.19 -35.06
C VAL A 503 10.20 -19.21 -33.54
N GLU A 504 10.34 -20.39 -32.94
CA GLU A 504 10.49 -20.54 -31.49
C GLU A 504 11.78 -19.86 -31.01
N LYS A 505 11.65 -19.03 -29.97
CA LYS A 505 12.77 -18.29 -29.37
C LYS A 505 13.01 -18.63 -27.91
N ILE A 506 11.98 -19.01 -27.17
CA ILE A 506 12.04 -19.38 -25.75
C ILE A 506 11.18 -20.62 -25.52
N ASP A 507 11.74 -21.64 -24.87
CA ASP A 507 11.05 -22.86 -24.43
C ASP A 507 11.07 -22.93 -22.89
N LEU A 508 9.96 -22.59 -22.26
CA LEU A 508 9.66 -22.81 -20.83
C LEU A 508 8.66 -23.97 -20.64
N PHE A 509 8.45 -24.76 -21.69
CA PHE A 509 7.52 -25.87 -21.71
C PHE A 509 8.21 -27.19 -21.38
N THR A 510 9.38 -27.42 -22.00
CA THR A 510 10.18 -28.63 -21.80
C THR A 510 11.10 -28.52 -20.60
N SER A 511 11.62 -27.32 -20.33
CA SER A 511 12.56 -27.06 -19.24
C SER A 511 12.36 -25.65 -18.70
N GLN A 512 12.36 -25.50 -17.38
CA GLN A 512 12.38 -24.20 -16.73
C GLN A 512 13.66 -24.05 -15.91
N PRO A 513 14.24 -22.84 -15.83
CA PRO A 513 15.38 -22.61 -14.96
C PRO A 513 15.00 -22.87 -13.51
N GLU A 514 15.99 -23.26 -12.70
CA GLU A 514 15.83 -23.26 -11.25
C GLU A 514 15.51 -21.84 -10.76
N LYS A 515 14.57 -21.73 -9.81
CA LYS A 515 14.28 -20.46 -9.15
C LYS A 515 15.45 -20.05 -8.28
N THR A 516 16.19 -19.04 -8.73
CA THR A 516 17.31 -18.44 -7.98
C THR A 516 16.89 -17.17 -7.22
N LEU A 517 15.77 -16.58 -7.63
CA LEU A 517 15.17 -15.38 -7.05
C LEU A 517 13.66 -15.61 -6.89
N GLN A 518 13.03 -14.76 -6.09
CA GLN A 518 11.56 -14.70 -6.04
C GLN A 518 11.04 -14.09 -7.35
N THR A 519 9.92 -14.61 -7.85
CA THR A 519 9.40 -14.28 -9.19
C THR A 519 8.09 -13.49 -9.16
N PRO A 520 7.68 -12.85 -10.29
CA PRO A 520 6.39 -12.17 -10.37
C PRO A 520 5.21 -13.10 -10.08
N MET A 521 4.04 -12.50 -9.87
CA MET A 521 2.80 -13.22 -9.53
C MET A 521 2.93 -14.02 -8.24
N PHE A 522 3.30 -13.34 -7.14
CA PHE A 522 3.39 -13.91 -5.79
C PHE A 522 4.39 -15.06 -5.69
N ASP A 523 5.56 -14.93 -6.33
CA ASP A 523 6.58 -15.99 -6.40
C ASP A 523 6.08 -17.30 -7.04
N GLN A 524 5.08 -17.24 -7.92
CA GLN A 524 4.52 -18.42 -8.59
C GLN A 524 5.04 -18.59 -10.02
N ALA A 525 5.40 -17.53 -10.72
CA ALA A 525 5.91 -17.63 -12.10
C ALA A 525 7.29 -18.31 -12.17
N SER A 526 7.71 -18.76 -13.35
CA SER A 526 9.06 -19.23 -13.66
C SER A 526 10.08 -18.10 -13.55
N MET A 527 11.37 -18.44 -13.48
CA MET A 527 12.41 -17.46 -13.81
C MET A 527 12.23 -16.96 -15.24
N GLU A 528 12.60 -15.70 -15.49
CA GLU A 528 12.60 -15.13 -16.82
C GLU A 528 13.64 -15.82 -17.69
N VAL A 529 13.25 -16.18 -18.91
CA VAL A 529 14.18 -16.56 -19.98
C VAL A 529 14.10 -15.49 -21.06
N THR A 530 15.27 -15.11 -21.58
CA THR A 530 15.38 -14.02 -22.54
C THR A 530 15.94 -14.49 -23.88
N THR A 531 15.62 -13.76 -24.94
CA THR A 531 16.13 -13.97 -26.30
C THR A 531 16.41 -12.63 -26.97
N LEU A 532 17.32 -12.61 -27.94
CA LEU A 532 17.69 -11.40 -28.68
C LEU A 532 17.03 -11.38 -30.07
N VAL A 533 16.55 -10.20 -30.47
CA VAL A 533 16.00 -9.93 -31.80
C VAL A 533 16.67 -8.70 -32.39
N ASP A 534 17.18 -8.81 -33.62
CA ASP A 534 17.71 -7.68 -34.38
C ASP A 534 16.55 -6.89 -34.99
N ALA A 535 16.08 -5.88 -34.26
CA ALA A 535 14.92 -5.08 -34.62
C ALA A 535 15.32 -3.99 -35.63
N LYS A 536 14.51 -3.80 -36.69
CA LYS A 536 14.66 -2.71 -37.66
C LYS A 536 13.54 -1.70 -37.48
N LYS A 537 13.88 -0.41 -37.36
CA LYS A 537 12.89 0.65 -37.15
C LYS A 537 11.74 0.57 -38.15
N GLY A 538 10.51 0.57 -37.65
CA GLY A 538 9.27 0.49 -38.42
C GLY A 538 8.89 -0.92 -38.91
N GLN A 539 9.78 -1.91 -38.77
CA GLN A 539 9.44 -3.30 -39.06
C GLN A 539 8.49 -3.85 -37.99
N LYS A 540 7.51 -4.62 -38.45
CA LYS A 540 6.56 -5.34 -37.61
C LYS A 540 7.03 -6.77 -37.39
N TYR A 541 6.90 -7.25 -36.15
CA TYR A 541 7.23 -8.60 -35.71
C TYR A 541 6.02 -9.23 -35.05
N GLU A 542 5.65 -10.44 -35.44
CA GLU A 542 4.60 -11.20 -34.77
C GLU A 542 5.20 -11.91 -33.55
N ILE A 543 4.67 -11.61 -32.36
CA ILE A 543 5.06 -12.29 -31.11
C ILE A 543 3.88 -13.15 -30.67
N VAL A 544 4.13 -14.44 -30.47
CA VAL A 544 3.12 -15.40 -30.00
C VAL A 544 3.66 -16.14 -28.77
N VAL A 545 2.87 -16.21 -27.71
CA VAL A 545 3.12 -17.07 -26.56
C VAL A 545 2.04 -18.15 -26.52
N LEU A 546 2.46 -19.41 -26.48
CA LEU A 546 1.57 -20.54 -26.19
C LEU A 546 1.80 -20.96 -24.74
N LEU A 547 0.77 -20.88 -23.91
CA LEU A 547 0.78 -21.22 -22.48
C LEU A 547 -0.15 -22.43 -22.23
N GLN A 548 0.25 -23.31 -21.31
CA GLN A 548 -0.59 -24.32 -20.67
C GLN A 548 -0.57 -24.10 -19.16
N ASN A 549 -1.73 -24.05 -18.50
CA ASN A 549 -1.76 -24.05 -17.04
C ASN A 549 -1.52 -25.48 -16.49
N GLU A 550 -0.98 -25.59 -15.28
CA GLU A 550 -0.66 -26.90 -14.69
C GLU A 550 -1.65 -27.36 -13.62
N SER A 551 -2.31 -26.43 -12.93
CA SER A 551 -3.29 -26.73 -11.88
C SER A 551 -4.30 -25.59 -11.75
N LEU A 552 -5.41 -25.83 -11.04
CA LEU A 552 -6.30 -24.81 -10.47
C LEU A 552 -6.30 -24.86 -8.92
N ALA A 553 -5.24 -25.37 -8.31
CA ALA A 553 -5.13 -25.47 -6.86
C ALA A 553 -5.04 -24.08 -6.21
N ALA A 554 -5.76 -23.90 -5.11
CA ALA A 554 -5.64 -22.68 -4.31
C ALA A 554 -4.38 -22.73 -3.42
N GLY A 555 -3.52 -21.72 -3.55
CA GLY A 555 -2.42 -21.42 -2.63
C GLY A 555 -2.82 -20.37 -1.61
N VAL A 556 -1.98 -20.08 -0.62
CA VAL A 556 -2.23 -18.93 0.28
C VAL A 556 -2.00 -17.64 -0.51
N GLY A 557 -2.88 -16.65 -0.34
CA GLY A 557 -2.80 -15.36 -1.03
C GLY A 557 -3.40 -15.31 -2.44
N ALA A 558 -3.36 -16.39 -3.23
CA ALA A 558 -3.97 -16.39 -4.57
C ALA A 558 -4.22 -17.80 -5.18
N LEU A 559 -5.09 -17.86 -6.19
CA LEU A 559 -5.36 -19.06 -6.99
C LEU A 559 -4.27 -19.26 -8.05
N ASN A 560 -3.75 -20.49 -8.20
CA ASN A 560 -2.87 -20.84 -9.30
C ASN A 560 -3.73 -21.15 -10.53
N ALA A 561 -4.05 -20.15 -11.36
CA ALA A 561 -4.85 -20.35 -12.58
C ALA A 561 -4.07 -20.15 -13.88
N GLY A 562 -2.76 -20.01 -13.82
CA GLY A 562 -1.93 -19.65 -14.97
C GLY A 562 -1.62 -18.15 -15.02
N GLY A 563 -0.63 -17.81 -15.84
CA GLY A 563 -0.22 -16.43 -16.06
C GLY A 563 1.03 -16.35 -16.93
N LEU A 564 1.29 -15.17 -17.49
CA LEU A 564 2.52 -14.91 -18.22
C LEU A 564 2.95 -13.44 -18.11
N ARG A 565 4.24 -13.20 -18.32
CA ARG A 565 4.84 -11.86 -18.37
C ARG A 565 5.71 -11.77 -19.61
N ILE A 566 5.45 -10.78 -20.46
CA ILE A 566 6.24 -10.48 -21.66
C ILE A 566 6.96 -9.15 -21.45
N GLY A 567 8.29 -9.21 -21.43
CA GLY A 567 9.13 -8.03 -21.33
C GLY A 567 9.92 -7.74 -22.61
N CYS A 568 10.33 -6.48 -22.78
CA CYS A 568 11.13 -6.01 -23.89
C CYS A 568 11.97 -4.79 -23.49
N CYS A 569 13.25 -4.79 -23.83
CA CYS A 569 14.09 -3.61 -23.73
C CYS A 569 15.20 -3.61 -24.79
N GLU A 570 15.85 -2.46 -25.00
CA GLU A 570 17.06 -2.37 -25.82
C GLU A 570 18.17 -3.22 -25.18
N HIS A 571 18.93 -3.95 -25.97
CA HIS A 571 20.13 -4.67 -25.55
C HIS A 571 21.37 -3.89 -26.01
N PHE A 572 22.24 -3.53 -25.07
CA PHE A 572 23.45 -2.75 -25.33
C PHE A 572 24.62 -3.24 -24.48
N ASP A 573 25.83 -2.87 -24.91
CA ASP A 573 27.04 -3.05 -24.10
C ASP A 573 27.02 -2.06 -22.91
N PRO A 574 27.07 -2.55 -21.66
CA PRO A 574 26.92 -1.70 -20.48
C PRO A 574 28.08 -0.71 -20.30
N VAL A 575 29.31 -1.08 -20.70
CA VAL A 575 30.49 -0.21 -20.54
C VAL A 575 30.40 0.95 -21.53
N MET A 576 30.04 0.66 -22.78
CA MET A 576 29.81 1.69 -23.79
C MET A 576 28.65 2.61 -23.40
N LYS A 577 27.54 2.05 -22.92
CA LYS A 577 26.36 2.84 -22.52
C LYS A 577 26.67 3.79 -21.36
N LEU A 578 27.42 3.32 -20.36
CA LEU A 578 27.86 4.16 -19.25
C LEU A 578 28.77 5.30 -19.73
N SER A 579 29.73 5.01 -20.61
CA SER A 579 30.63 6.02 -21.19
C SER A 579 29.86 7.10 -21.96
N GLU A 580 28.92 6.71 -22.84
CA GLU A 580 28.05 7.64 -23.57
C GLU A 580 27.22 8.52 -22.62
N THR A 581 26.72 7.93 -21.54
CA THR A 581 25.90 8.62 -20.54
C THR A 581 26.72 9.63 -19.73
N VAL A 582 27.98 9.31 -19.41
CA VAL A 582 28.92 10.22 -18.75
C VAL A 582 29.24 11.41 -19.65
N GLU A 583 29.51 11.19 -20.95
CA GLU A 583 29.73 12.30 -21.89
C GLU A 583 28.48 13.18 -22.03
N LEU A 584 27.30 12.58 -22.07
CA LEU A 584 26.04 13.33 -22.05
C LEU A 584 25.90 14.18 -20.79
N ALA A 585 26.19 13.62 -19.61
CA ALA A 585 26.12 14.35 -18.34
C ALA A 585 27.07 15.56 -18.31
N ARG A 586 28.26 15.46 -18.92
CA ARG A 586 29.20 16.59 -19.07
C ARG A 586 28.69 17.69 -19.99
N ALA A 587 27.90 17.31 -21.01
CA ALA A 587 27.46 18.21 -22.07
C ALA A 587 26.24 19.08 -21.70
N VAL A 588 25.49 18.71 -20.65
CA VAL A 588 24.28 19.43 -20.22
C VAL A 588 24.49 20.30 -18.99
N ASP A 589 23.63 21.29 -18.77
CA ASP A 589 23.66 22.10 -17.54
C ASP A 589 23.22 21.31 -16.31
N TYR A 590 22.16 20.51 -16.45
CA TYR A 590 21.52 19.75 -15.37
C TYR A 590 21.30 18.29 -15.75
N PRO A 591 22.20 17.38 -15.35
CA PRO A 591 21.91 15.95 -15.32
C PRO A 591 20.92 15.66 -14.17
N ILE A 592 19.80 15.03 -14.49
CA ILE A 592 18.77 14.59 -13.55
C ILE A 592 18.73 13.08 -13.61
N VAL A 593 19.24 12.42 -12.57
CA VAL A 593 19.22 10.96 -12.47
C VAL A 593 17.96 10.53 -11.72
N ILE A 594 17.12 9.72 -12.36
CA ILE A 594 15.96 9.08 -11.73
C ILE A 594 16.20 7.58 -11.70
N ALA A 595 16.35 7.03 -10.50
CA ALA A 595 16.71 5.63 -10.29
C ALA A 595 16.14 5.11 -8.97
N GLY A 596 16.29 3.81 -8.73
CA GLY A 596 15.89 3.17 -7.48
C GLY A 596 15.36 1.76 -7.70
N LEU A 597 14.35 1.38 -6.93
CA LEU A 597 13.68 0.09 -6.99
C LEU A 597 12.37 0.17 -7.78
N ASN A 598 11.69 -0.96 -7.90
CA ASN A 598 10.38 -1.09 -8.55
C ASN A 598 9.63 -2.31 -7.96
N ALA A 599 8.48 -2.63 -8.55
CA ALA A 599 7.66 -3.79 -8.17
C ALA A 599 8.37 -5.16 -8.31
N ASP A 600 9.49 -5.27 -9.03
CA ASP A 600 10.28 -6.51 -9.05
C ASP A 600 10.98 -6.76 -7.70
N TRP A 601 11.35 -5.67 -7.01
CA TRP A 601 12.13 -5.70 -5.78
C TRP A 601 11.27 -5.60 -4.52
N GLU A 602 10.17 -4.85 -4.57
CA GLU A 602 9.25 -4.63 -3.46
C GLU A 602 7.84 -5.08 -3.85
N SER A 603 7.46 -6.27 -3.39
CA SER A 603 6.19 -6.90 -3.71
C SER A 603 5.69 -7.76 -2.55
N GLU A 604 4.38 -7.96 -2.50
CA GLU A 604 3.75 -9.02 -1.71
C GLU A 604 4.34 -10.41 -1.99
N ALA A 605 4.31 -11.26 -0.96
CA ALA A 605 4.91 -12.60 -0.90
C ALA A 605 6.45 -12.63 -0.99
N MET A 606 7.09 -11.46 -1.05
CA MET A 606 8.53 -11.31 -1.23
C MET A 606 9.11 -10.41 -0.16
N ASP A 607 10.37 -10.64 0.24
CA ASP A 607 11.12 -9.70 1.06
C ASP A 607 12.47 -9.45 0.42
N ARG A 608 12.97 -8.22 0.55
CA ARG A 608 14.29 -7.86 0.05
C ARG A 608 15.36 -8.61 0.83
N LYS A 609 16.44 -8.97 0.14
CA LYS A 609 17.62 -9.60 0.74
C LYS A 609 18.72 -8.59 1.11
N SER A 610 18.60 -7.36 0.62
CA SER A 610 19.57 -6.29 0.81
C SER A 610 18.88 -4.93 0.71
N LEU A 611 19.55 -3.91 1.25
CA LEU A 611 19.20 -2.50 1.06
C LEU A 611 19.83 -1.91 -0.21
N ALA A 612 20.75 -2.62 -0.84
CA ALA A 612 21.48 -2.16 -2.01
C ALA A 612 20.59 -2.04 -3.24
N LEU A 613 20.92 -1.07 -4.09
CA LEU A 613 20.46 -1.03 -5.47
C LEU A 613 21.22 -2.07 -6.29
N ALA A 614 20.80 -2.27 -7.55
CA ALA A 614 21.66 -2.92 -8.52
C ALA A 614 22.99 -2.14 -8.62
N ARG A 615 24.12 -2.86 -8.60
CA ARG A 615 25.46 -2.27 -8.58
C ARG A 615 25.66 -1.25 -9.71
N GLU A 616 25.16 -1.58 -10.90
CA GLU A 616 25.24 -0.76 -12.10
C GLU A 616 24.53 0.59 -11.93
N VAL A 617 23.49 0.66 -11.09
CA VAL A 617 22.78 1.91 -10.77
C VAL A 617 23.63 2.80 -9.88
N ASP A 618 24.27 2.23 -8.85
CA ASP A 618 25.19 2.99 -8.00
C ASP A 618 26.41 3.50 -8.80
N GLU A 619 26.99 2.66 -9.65
CA GLU A 619 28.10 3.04 -10.55
C GLU A 619 27.70 4.16 -11.53
N LEU A 620 26.49 4.10 -12.09
CA LEU A 620 25.96 5.16 -12.94
C LEU A 620 25.83 6.49 -12.18
N ILE A 621 25.26 6.46 -10.97
CA ILE A 621 25.05 7.68 -10.17
C ILE A 621 26.38 8.31 -9.78
N GLU A 622 27.35 7.50 -9.32
CA GLU A 622 28.70 7.97 -9.00
C GLU A 622 29.37 8.63 -10.19
N ALA A 623 29.35 7.97 -11.36
CA ALA A 623 29.96 8.48 -12.57
C ALA A 623 29.31 9.79 -13.05
N VAL A 624 27.99 9.92 -12.94
CA VAL A 624 27.27 11.16 -13.34
C VAL A 624 27.57 12.31 -12.37
N ILE A 625 27.60 12.05 -11.05
CA ILE A 625 27.98 13.06 -10.04
C ILE A 625 29.40 13.57 -10.26
N GLU A 626 30.35 12.67 -10.56
CA GLU A 626 31.73 13.03 -10.85
C GLU A 626 31.84 13.84 -12.16
N ALA A 627 31.11 13.43 -13.19
CA ALA A 627 31.12 14.07 -14.49
C ALA A 627 30.55 15.50 -14.46
N ASN A 628 29.51 15.73 -13.66
CA ASN A 628 28.87 17.03 -13.57
C ASN A 628 28.38 17.31 -12.13
N PRO A 629 28.95 18.33 -11.47
CA PRO A 629 28.66 18.58 -10.07
C PRO A 629 27.30 19.27 -9.84
N ASN A 630 26.54 19.59 -10.89
CA ASN A 630 25.15 20.06 -10.81
C ASN A 630 24.13 18.93 -10.92
N SER A 631 24.59 17.68 -10.86
CA SER A 631 23.71 16.50 -10.88
C SER A 631 22.65 16.54 -9.78
N ILE A 632 21.41 16.26 -10.18
CA ILE A 632 20.25 16.13 -9.30
C ILE A 632 19.88 14.65 -9.25
N ILE A 633 19.87 14.07 -8.06
CA ILE A 633 19.52 12.66 -7.88
C ILE A 633 18.11 12.54 -7.29
N VAL A 634 17.26 11.76 -7.94
CA VAL A 634 15.88 11.46 -7.51
C VAL A 634 15.75 9.95 -7.35
N MET A 635 15.54 9.51 -6.11
CA MET A 635 15.43 8.09 -5.78
C MET A 635 13.97 7.65 -5.64
N GLN A 636 13.58 6.58 -6.32
CA GLN A 636 12.26 5.93 -6.19
C GLN A 636 12.41 4.58 -5.47
N ALA A 637 11.83 4.43 -4.30
CA ALA A 637 11.73 3.16 -3.58
C ALA A 637 10.63 3.29 -2.52
N GLY A 638 9.95 2.20 -2.18
CA GLY A 638 8.93 2.20 -1.15
C GLY A 638 9.50 2.20 0.27
N CYS A 639 10.66 1.57 0.46
CA CYS A 639 11.38 1.45 1.73
C CYS A 639 12.82 1.97 1.63
N PRO A 640 13.55 2.10 2.77
CA PRO A 640 14.93 2.59 2.76
C PRO A 640 15.87 1.79 1.86
N ILE A 641 16.86 2.46 1.27
CA ILE A 641 17.91 1.90 0.43
C ILE A 641 19.28 2.43 0.88
N THR A 642 20.37 1.70 0.61
CA THR A 642 21.71 2.26 0.79
C THR A 642 22.01 3.28 -0.29
N LEU A 643 22.80 4.29 0.07
CA LEU A 643 23.22 5.37 -0.83
C LEU A 643 24.74 5.57 -0.69
N PRO A 644 25.59 4.67 -1.22
CA PRO A 644 27.04 4.72 -0.99
C PRO A 644 27.68 6.04 -1.44
N TRP A 645 27.10 6.69 -2.45
CA TRP A 645 27.53 7.95 -3.06
C TRP A 645 26.93 9.21 -2.42
N VAL A 646 26.15 9.08 -1.34
CA VAL A 646 25.38 10.18 -0.71
C VAL A 646 26.24 11.36 -0.25
N VAL A 647 27.50 11.13 0.12
CA VAL A 647 28.44 12.19 0.53
C VAL A 647 28.78 13.09 -0.67
N SER A 648 28.92 12.49 -1.85
CA SER A 648 29.25 13.17 -3.10
C SER A 648 28.03 13.87 -3.71
N ALA A 649 26.83 13.31 -3.58
CA ALA A 649 25.60 13.94 -4.06
C ALA A 649 25.29 15.24 -3.33
N LYS A 650 25.17 16.35 -4.06
CA LYS A 650 24.87 17.69 -3.49
C LYS A 650 23.39 18.04 -3.51
N THR A 651 22.64 17.39 -4.39
CA THR A 651 21.20 17.55 -4.53
C THR A 651 20.55 16.17 -4.62
N LEU A 652 19.71 15.85 -3.65
CA LEU A 652 19.11 14.52 -3.49
C LEU A 652 17.66 14.65 -3.03
N LEU A 653 16.77 13.94 -3.72
CA LEU A 653 15.36 13.81 -3.39
C LEU A 653 14.99 12.34 -3.29
N HIS A 654 14.04 12.03 -2.43
CA HIS A 654 13.35 10.75 -2.41
C HIS A 654 11.90 10.95 -2.85
N ALA A 655 11.49 10.26 -3.91
CA ALA A 655 10.20 10.42 -4.56
C ALA A 655 9.25 9.22 -4.38
N TRP A 656 9.66 8.23 -3.59
CA TRP A 656 8.89 7.03 -3.31
C TRP A 656 8.41 6.32 -4.59
N TYR A 657 7.33 5.56 -4.49
CA TYR A 657 6.49 5.21 -5.65
C TYR A 657 5.36 6.22 -5.76
N GLY A 658 5.44 7.10 -6.77
CA GLY A 658 4.60 8.31 -6.87
C GLY A 658 3.24 8.13 -7.55
N GLY A 659 2.82 6.89 -7.84
CA GLY A 659 1.57 6.61 -8.54
C GLY A 659 1.51 7.18 -9.96
N GLN A 660 0.30 7.36 -10.49
CA GLN A 660 0.08 7.78 -11.88
C GLN A 660 0.64 9.18 -12.21
N GLU A 661 0.77 10.06 -11.21
CA GLU A 661 1.23 11.45 -11.39
C GLU A 661 2.72 11.64 -11.06
N THR A 662 3.48 10.54 -10.93
CA THR A 662 4.88 10.60 -10.48
C THR A 662 5.78 11.52 -11.32
N GLY A 663 5.67 11.52 -12.65
CA GLY A 663 6.51 12.35 -13.51
C GLY A 663 6.22 13.83 -13.32
N ASN A 664 4.94 14.19 -13.32
CA ASN A 664 4.49 15.55 -13.08
C ASN A 664 4.85 16.07 -11.68
N ALA A 665 4.70 15.23 -10.66
CA ALA A 665 5.02 15.57 -9.27
C ALA A 665 6.51 15.82 -9.05
N ILE A 666 7.38 14.97 -9.62
CA ILE A 666 8.83 15.18 -9.57
C ILE A 666 9.17 16.53 -10.20
N MET A 667 8.63 16.83 -11.38
CA MET A 667 8.92 18.11 -12.03
C MET A 667 8.35 19.32 -11.27
N ASP A 668 7.17 19.20 -10.66
CA ASP A 668 6.58 20.26 -9.84
C ASP A 668 7.49 20.67 -8.68
N VAL A 669 8.15 19.70 -8.05
CA VAL A 669 9.13 19.96 -6.99
C VAL A 669 10.42 20.51 -7.58
N LEU A 670 11.01 19.87 -8.59
CA LEU A 670 12.29 20.30 -9.17
C LEU A 670 12.25 21.74 -9.68
N PHE A 671 11.14 22.18 -10.27
CA PHE A 671 10.96 23.54 -10.78
C PHE A 671 10.28 24.49 -9.79
N GLY A 672 10.03 24.05 -8.56
CA GLY A 672 9.52 24.89 -7.48
C GLY A 672 8.10 25.41 -7.68
N LYS A 673 7.28 24.73 -8.51
CA LYS A 673 5.83 24.91 -8.52
C LYS A 673 5.24 24.47 -7.17
N ILE A 674 5.80 23.40 -6.62
CA ILE A 674 5.57 22.95 -5.25
C ILE A 674 6.88 23.10 -4.46
N ASN A 675 6.78 23.74 -3.30
CA ASN A 675 7.87 23.76 -2.32
C ASN A 675 7.84 22.43 -1.55
N PRO A 676 8.93 21.62 -1.55
CA PRO A 676 8.94 20.33 -0.87
C PRO A 676 8.64 20.52 0.62
N SER A 677 7.77 19.65 1.12
CA SER A 677 7.32 19.63 2.52
C SER A 677 7.16 18.21 3.06
N GLY A 678 7.52 17.19 2.28
CA GLY A 678 7.53 15.81 2.73
C GLY A 678 8.58 15.59 3.81
N ARG A 679 8.28 14.70 4.75
CA ARG A 679 9.13 14.27 5.86
C ARG A 679 9.28 12.75 5.80
N LEU A 680 10.46 12.21 6.04
CA LEU A 680 10.65 10.75 5.99
C LEU A 680 9.73 10.03 6.99
N SER A 681 8.88 9.13 6.50
CA SER A 681 8.03 8.27 7.33
C SER A 681 8.75 7.07 7.93
N VAL A 682 10.01 6.85 7.52
CA VAL A 682 10.89 5.76 7.93
C VAL A 682 12.33 6.25 8.08
N THR A 683 13.09 5.66 8.99
CA THR A 683 14.50 5.96 9.18
C THR A 683 15.34 5.31 8.08
N PHE A 684 16.26 6.06 7.47
CA PHE A 684 17.20 5.54 6.46
C PHE A 684 18.50 5.10 7.14
N PRO A 685 18.75 3.80 7.33
CA PRO A 685 19.98 3.33 7.98
C PRO A 685 21.23 3.58 7.13
N LYS A 686 22.39 3.62 7.78
CA LYS A 686 23.68 3.59 7.06
C LYS A 686 23.97 2.22 6.48
N ARG A 687 23.64 1.16 7.24
CA ARG A 687 23.86 -0.23 6.86
C ARG A 687 22.71 -1.10 7.37
N LEU A 688 22.51 -2.25 6.74
CA LEU A 688 21.47 -3.19 7.14
C LEU A 688 21.70 -3.73 8.57
N GLU A 689 22.96 -3.90 8.96
CA GLU A 689 23.39 -4.37 10.29
C GLU A 689 23.04 -3.39 11.41
N ASP A 690 22.80 -2.12 11.07
CA ASP A 690 22.42 -1.09 12.04
C ASP A 690 20.90 -1.08 12.29
N THR A 691 20.13 -1.97 11.68
CA THR A 691 18.66 -2.04 11.82
C THR A 691 18.25 -2.87 13.04
N PRO A 692 17.15 -2.50 13.72
CA PRO A 692 16.71 -3.21 14.93
C PRO A 692 16.42 -4.69 14.71
N ALA A 693 15.96 -5.04 13.50
CA ALA A 693 15.53 -6.39 13.16
C ALA A 693 16.59 -7.22 12.45
N PHE A 694 17.84 -6.74 12.28
CA PHE A 694 18.88 -7.40 11.46
C PHE A 694 19.05 -8.91 11.74
N LEU A 695 19.10 -9.29 13.02
CA LEU A 695 19.30 -10.69 13.44
C LEU A 695 18.01 -11.52 13.48
N SER A 696 16.87 -10.89 13.23
CA SER A 696 15.53 -11.42 13.54
C SER A 696 14.52 -11.07 12.46
N PHE A 697 14.97 -11.00 11.21
CA PHE A 697 14.15 -10.79 10.02
C PHE A 697 14.49 -11.85 8.97
N GLY A 698 13.48 -12.40 8.30
CA GLY A 698 13.62 -13.47 7.32
C GLY A 698 13.37 -14.87 7.89
N LYS A 699 13.62 -15.89 7.06
CA LYS A 699 13.31 -17.30 7.38
C LYS A 699 13.99 -17.77 8.67
N GLN A 700 13.19 -18.28 9.60
CA GLN A 700 13.64 -19.00 10.79
C GLN A 700 13.15 -20.45 10.73
N ASP A 701 13.61 -21.32 11.65
CA ASP A 701 13.11 -22.71 11.73
C ASP A 701 11.61 -22.72 12.10
N LYS A 702 11.25 -22.10 13.23
CA LYS A 702 9.86 -22.07 13.73
C LYS A 702 9.41 -20.76 14.38
N MET A 703 10.35 -19.97 14.91
CA MET A 703 10.03 -18.84 15.78
C MET A 703 10.83 -17.62 15.36
N LEU A 704 10.14 -16.50 15.16
CA LEU A 704 10.71 -15.19 14.87
C LEU A 704 10.58 -14.30 16.11
N HIS A 705 11.68 -14.06 16.82
CA HIS A 705 11.66 -13.28 18.06
C HIS A 705 11.76 -11.78 17.78
N TYR A 706 10.80 -11.00 18.27
CA TYR A 706 10.84 -9.54 18.23
C TYR A 706 11.64 -9.02 19.43
N GLY A 707 12.95 -9.28 19.39
CA GLY A 707 13.90 -9.03 20.49
C GLY A 707 14.19 -7.55 20.74
N GLU A 708 13.95 -6.69 19.75
CA GLU A 708 14.06 -5.24 19.85
C GLU A 708 12.94 -4.61 20.69
N GLY A 709 11.85 -5.34 20.96
CA GLY A 709 10.75 -4.84 21.79
C GLY A 709 10.11 -3.57 21.23
N VAL A 710 9.98 -2.54 22.07
CA VAL A 710 9.39 -1.24 21.67
C VAL A 710 10.37 -0.34 20.90
N PHE A 711 11.62 -0.78 20.73
CA PHE A 711 12.69 -0.02 20.09
C PHE A 711 12.78 -0.37 18.61
N ILE A 712 11.79 0.06 17.82
CA ILE A 712 11.83 0.02 16.35
C ILE A 712 12.04 1.43 15.77
N GLY A 713 12.54 1.51 14.52
CA GLY A 713 12.71 2.79 13.83
C GLY A 713 13.57 3.78 14.62
N HIS A 714 13.20 5.06 14.60
CA HIS A 714 13.91 6.15 15.30
C HIS A 714 14.13 5.87 16.79
N ARG A 715 13.19 5.18 17.46
CA ARG A 715 13.31 4.80 18.88
C ARG A 715 14.56 3.97 19.14
N TYR A 716 14.93 3.09 18.20
CA TYR A 716 16.12 2.25 18.27
C TYR A 716 17.40 3.07 18.10
N TYR A 717 17.47 3.85 17.02
CA TYR A 717 18.66 4.62 16.66
C TYR A 717 19.02 5.65 17.72
N GLU A 718 18.02 6.35 18.25
CA GLU A 718 18.23 7.30 19.35
C GLU A 718 18.68 6.60 20.63
N LYS A 719 18.08 5.45 20.97
CA LYS A 719 18.45 4.71 22.19
C LYS A 719 19.89 4.20 22.15
N LEU A 720 20.36 3.77 20.98
CA LEU A 720 21.74 3.34 20.77
C LEU A 720 22.72 4.48 20.53
N GLN A 721 22.23 5.71 20.34
CA GLN A 721 23.04 6.85 19.89
C GLN A 721 23.81 6.54 18.60
N ASN A 722 23.18 5.78 17.70
CA ASN A 722 23.74 5.41 16.40
C ASN A 722 23.04 6.21 15.31
N SER A 723 23.67 7.30 14.84
CA SER A 723 23.04 8.16 13.85
C SER A 723 22.82 7.41 12.52
N PRO A 724 21.58 7.36 12.00
CA PRO A 724 21.26 6.83 10.68
C PRO A 724 21.80 7.75 9.57
N LEU A 725 21.53 7.41 8.31
CA LEU A 725 21.85 8.28 7.18
C LEU A 725 20.88 9.48 7.13
N PHE A 726 19.58 9.22 7.29
CA PHE A 726 18.56 10.24 7.49
C PHE A 726 17.57 9.76 8.56
N TYR A 727 17.21 10.65 9.48
CA TYR A 727 16.29 10.34 10.58
C TYR A 727 14.83 10.33 10.10
N PHE A 728 13.99 9.56 10.79
CA PHE A 728 12.54 9.74 10.73
C PHE A 728 12.15 11.21 10.90
N GLY A 729 11.13 11.65 10.17
CA GLY A 729 10.63 13.02 10.18
C GLY A 729 11.53 14.04 9.47
N TYR A 730 12.67 13.64 8.90
CA TYR A 730 13.59 14.57 8.23
C TYR A 730 13.11 14.96 6.83
N GLY A 731 13.35 16.22 6.44
CA GLY A 731 13.05 16.75 5.11
C GLY A 731 13.38 18.24 5.00
N LEU A 732 13.90 18.68 3.86
CA LEU A 732 14.22 20.08 3.61
C LEU A 732 13.09 20.79 2.85
N SER A 733 13.12 22.13 2.91
CA SER A 733 12.23 23.01 2.18
C SER A 733 13.04 24.05 1.39
N TYR A 734 12.43 24.69 0.39
CA TYR A 734 12.99 25.87 -0.28
C TYR A 734 12.81 27.16 0.54
N THR A 735 12.22 27.06 1.73
CA THR A 735 12.14 28.15 2.71
C THR A 735 12.64 27.66 4.08
N THR A 736 12.70 28.55 5.07
CA THR A 736 13.12 28.24 6.43
C THR A 736 12.05 28.63 7.44
N PHE A 737 12.00 27.93 8.57
CA PHE A 737 11.02 28.17 9.63
C PHE A 737 11.69 28.34 11.00
N ALA A 738 11.13 29.23 11.80
CA ALA A 738 11.50 29.47 13.20
C ALA A 738 10.32 29.16 14.13
N TYR A 739 10.63 28.68 15.34
CA TYR A 739 9.67 28.23 16.34
C TYR A 739 9.84 29.05 17.62
N TYR A 740 8.73 29.45 18.25
CA TYR A 740 8.76 30.21 19.50
C TYR A 740 7.46 30.06 20.29
N ASP A 741 7.45 30.58 21.52
CA ASP A 741 6.28 30.63 22.41
C ASP A 741 5.63 29.25 22.62
N LEU A 742 6.46 28.22 22.88
CA LEU A 742 5.98 26.91 23.32
C LEU A 742 5.22 27.07 24.63
N LYS A 743 4.01 26.52 24.68
CA LYS A 743 3.16 26.47 25.87
C LYS A 743 2.74 25.03 26.13
N VAL A 744 3.06 24.60 27.33
CA VAL A 744 2.66 23.32 27.92
C VAL A 744 2.09 23.61 29.31
N PRO A 745 1.00 22.97 29.75
CA PRO A 745 0.56 23.02 31.13
C PRO A 745 1.70 22.65 32.08
N MET A 746 1.79 23.29 33.25
CA MET A 746 2.83 22.92 34.23
C MET A 746 2.52 21.59 34.92
N GLU A 747 1.24 21.28 35.07
CA GLU A 747 0.74 20.06 35.68
C GLU A 747 -0.37 19.48 34.80
N VAL A 748 -0.40 18.17 34.67
CA VAL A 748 -1.43 17.39 33.99
C VAL A 748 -2.01 16.39 34.98
N ASP A 749 -3.34 16.30 35.04
CA ASP A 749 -4.06 15.29 35.83
C ASP A 749 -5.03 14.53 34.92
N LEU A 750 -4.57 13.36 34.44
CA LEU A 750 -5.33 12.49 33.55
C LEU A 750 -6.61 11.92 34.20
N ALA A 751 -6.71 11.91 35.54
CA ALA A 751 -7.93 11.49 36.22
C ALA A 751 -9.00 12.58 36.21
N SER A 752 -8.59 13.86 36.14
CA SER A 752 -9.50 15.00 36.05
C SER A 752 -9.92 15.32 34.62
N GLN A 753 -8.98 15.24 33.67
CA GLN A 753 -9.17 15.52 32.26
C GLN A 753 -8.24 14.61 31.44
N ASP A 754 -8.81 13.88 30.49
CA ASP A 754 -8.10 12.88 29.68
C ASP A 754 -7.20 13.46 28.57
N THR A 755 -7.26 14.78 28.37
CA THR A 755 -6.60 15.53 27.30
C THR A 755 -5.97 16.82 27.81
N PHE A 756 -4.89 17.26 27.15
CA PHE A 756 -4.24 18.54 27.39
C PHE A 756 -3.66 19.11 26.09
N GLU A 757 -3.45 20.43 26.05
CA GLU A 757 -3.06 21.14 24.83
C GLU A 757 -1.58 21.57 24.87
N VAL A 758 -0.86 21.32 23.78
CA VAL A 758 0.47 21.87 23.52
C VAL A 758 0.37 22.85 22.36
N SER A 759 0.87 24.06 22.52
CA SER A 759 0.89 25.05 21.43
C SER A 759 2.26 25.67 21.20
N VAL A 760 2.55 26.02 19.95
CA VAL A 760 3.80 26.64 19.50
C VAL A 760 3.51 27.56 18.32
N LYS A 761 4.28 28.64 18.18
CA LYS A 761 4.20 29.52 17.02
C LYS A 761 5.26 29.15 15.99
N VAL A 762 4.87 29.10 14.73
CA VAL A 762 5.77 28.83 13.60
C VAL A 762 5.76 30.01 12.65
N GLN A 763 6.94 30.57 12.39
CA GLN A 763 7.14 31.66 11.42
C GLN A 763 7.93 31.17 10.23
N ASN A 764 7.52 31.56 9.03
CA ASN A 764 8.32 31.41 7.83
C ASN A 764 9.31 32.57 7.74
N THR A 765 10.60 32.24 7.81
CA THR A 765 11.71 33.20 7.81
C THR A 765 12.46 33.26 6.47
N GLY A 766 12.00 32.49 5.47
CA GLY A 766 12.61 32.48 4.14
C GLY A 766 11.79 33.24 3.11
N SER A 767 12.18 33.11 1.85
CA SER A 767 11.66 33.93 0.75
C SER A 767 10.57 33.24 -0.09
N ARG A 768 10.07 32.08 0.34
CA ARG A 768 9.04 31.30 -0.39
C ARG A 768 7.95 30.83 0.56
N HIS A 769 6.72 30.81 0.06
CA HIS A 769 5.64 30.12 0.76
C HIS A 769 6.00 28.63 0.91
N GLY A 770 5.64 28.03 2.02
CA GLY A 770 5.97 26.63 2.29
C GLY A 770 5.06 26.03 3.36
N ALA A 771 5.07 24.71 3.46
CA ALA A 771 4.44 24.00 4.55
C ALA A 771 5.50 23.43 5.50
N GLU A 772 5.21 23.46 6.79
CA GLU A 772 6.05 22.92 7.85
C GLU A 772 5.26 21.88 8.65
N VAL A 773 5.92 20.79 9.05
CA VAL A 773 5.37 19.75 9.91
C VAL A 773 5.94 19.96 11.30
N VAL A 774 5.12 20.45 12.21
CA VAL A 774 5.48 20.55 13.63
C VAL A 774 5.36 19.17 14.24
N GLN A 775 6.47 18.57 14.67
CA GLN A 775 6.47 17.26 15.31
C GLN A 775 6.57 17.43 16.83
N VAL A 776 5.67 16.78 17.56
CA VAL A 776 5.55 16.84 19.01
C VAL A 776 5.94 15.48 19.58
N TYR A 777 7.09 15.44 20.24
CA TYR A 777 7.60 14.28 20.92
C TYR A 777 7.42 14.40 22.43
N VAL A 778 7.24 13.27 23.11
CA VAL A 778 7.17 13.20 24.57
C VAL A 778 8.32 12.33 25.09
N SER A 779 9.06 12.84 26.06
CA SER A 779 10.05 12.10 26.83
C SER A 779 9.57 11.90 28.26
N ASP A 780 9.67 10.66 28.73
CA ASP A 780 9.45 10.30 30.13
C ASP A 780 10.82 10.27 30.82
N LEU A 781 11.09 11.29 31.65
CA LEU A 781 12.43 11.50 32.23
C LEU A 781 12.76 10.46 33.30
N LYS A 782 11.76 9.77 33.84
CA LYS A 782 11.95 8.74 34.87
C LYS A 782 10.79 7.74 34.85
N SER A 783 11.03 6.63 34.15
CA SER A 783 10.11 5.49 34.07
C SER A 783 10.65 4.28 34.85
N SER A 784 9.75 3.47 35.41
CA SER A 784 10.07 2.18 36.03
C SER A 784 10.52 1.12 35.04
N VAL A 785 10.20 1.30 33.74
CA VAL A 785 10.62 0.43 32.64
C VAL A 785 11.54 1.18 31.66
N GLN A 786 12.28 0.44 30.83
CA GLN A 786 13.01 1.06 29.73
C GLN A 786 12.02 1.58 28.68
N ARG A 787 12.13 2.87 28.34
CA ARG A 787 11.37 3.53 27.27
C ARG A 787 12.30 4.07 26.18
N PRO A 788 11.78 4.30 24.96
CA PRO A 788 12.41 5.18 23.98
C PRO A 788 12.83 6.52 24.61
N ILE A 789 13.86 7.17 24.04
CA ILE A 789 14.31 8.48 24.55
C ILE A 789 13.18 9.51 24.44
N LYS A 790 12.49 9.50 23.30
CA LYS A 790 11.27 10.25 23.03
C LYS A 790 10.41 9.47 22.05
N GLU A 791 9.11 9.75 22.05
CA GLU A 791 8.12 9.11 21.18
C GLU A 791 7.30 10.18 20.47
N LEU A 792 7.04 10.05 19.17
CA LEU A 792 6.10 10.92 18.47
C LEU A 792 4.70 10.70 19.04
N LYS A 793 4.06 11.76 19.53
CA LYS A 793 2.69 11.71 20.08
C LYS A 793 1.76 12.75 19.46
N GLY A 794 2.26 13.54 18.52
CA GLY A 794 1.46 14.52 17.81
C GLY A 794 2.23 15.16 16.68
N TYR A 795 1.52 15.62 15.67
CA TYR A 795 2.08 16.43 14.60
C TYR A 795 0.98 17.26 13.95
N LEU A 796 1.36 18.37 13.35
CA LEU A 796 0.47 19.15 12.49
C LEU A 796 1.27 19.76 11.33
N LYS A 797 0.76 19.55 10.11
CA LYS A 797 1.27 20.22 8.92
C LYS A 797 0.55 21.56 8.74
N VAL A 798 1.30 22.64 8.59
CA VAL A 798 0.75 23.99 8.41
C VAL A 798 1.39 24.70 7.23
N HIS A 799 0.56 25.33 6.40
CA HIS A 799 1.04 26.26 5.38
C HIS A 799 1.36 27.60 6.04
N VAL A 800 2.59 28.09 5.88
CA VAL A 800 3.03 29.38 6.43
C VAL A 800 3.50 30.27 5.28
N PRO A 801 2.78 31.37 4.98
CA PRO A 801 3.19 32.27 3.91
C PRO A 801 4.49 33.00 4.25
N VAL A 802 5.17 33.57 3.26
CA VAL A 802 6.37 34.40 3.46
C VAL A 802 6.10 35.47 4.52
N ASP A 803 7.03 35.64 5.47
CA ASP A 803 6.94 36.52 6.63
C ASP A 803 5.72 36.27 7.56
N GLY A 804 4.95 35.23 7.29
CA GLY A 804 3.77 34.83 8.05
C GLY A 804 4.13 34.06 9.32
N THR A 805 3.20 34.08 10.27
CA THR A 805 3.24 33.27 11.50
C THR A 805 1.92 32.55 11.67
N VAL A 806 1.98 31.29 12.07
CA VAL A 806 0.81 30.45 12.40
C VAL A 806 0.96 29.94 13.82
N ASP A 807 -0.14 29.97 14.57
CA ASP A 807 -0.26 29.33 15.88
C ASP A 807 -0.64 27.86 15.65
N VAL A 808 0.20 26.94 16.12
CA VAL A 808 -0.01 25.50 16.03
C VAL A 808 -0.41 24.97 17.38
N SER A 809 -1.50 24.21 17.43
CA SER A 809 -2.00 23.56 18.63
C SER A 809 -2.19 22.06 18.37
N VAL A 810 -1.72 21.24 19.29
CA VAL A 810 -1.80 19.79 19.24
C VAL A 810 -2.36 19.29 20.57
N THR A 811 -3.48 18.58 20.51
CA THR A 811 -4.07 17.93 21.68
C THR A 811 -3.36 16.59 21.92
N LEU A 812 -2.87 16.42 23.14
CA LEU A 812 -2.30 15.17 23.65
C LEU A 812 -3.26 14.56 24.67
N ASP A 813 -3.17 13.25 24.86
CA ASP A 813 -4.06 12.50 25.74
C ASP A 813 -3.31 11.43 26.56
N LYS A 814 -4.06 10.53 27.21
CA LYS A 814 -3.53 9.40 27.96
C LYS A 814 -2.49 8.54 27.19
N TYR A 815 -2.58 8.42 25.85
CA TYR A 815 -1.61 7.66 25.05
C TYR A 815 -0.24 8.36 24.99
N ALA A 816 -0.21 9.68 25.14
CA ALA A 816 1.01 10.47 25.11
C ALA A 816 1.96 10.14 26.27
N LEU A 817 1.41 9.80 27.43
CA LEU A 817 2.17 9.63 28.67
C LEU A 817 2.35 8.16 29.07
N SER A 818 1.52 7.25 28.52
CA SER A 818 1.45 5.87 28.98
C SER A 818 2.43 4.91 28.28
N PHE A 819 2.82 3.86 29.00
CA PHE A 819 3.37 2.63 28.46
C PHE A 819 2.49 1.43 28.88
N TRP A 820 2.63 0.27 28.25
CA TRP A 820 1.89 -0.93 28.65
C TRP A 820 2.59 -1.64 29.81
N SER A 821 1.96 -1.61 30.99
CA SER A 821 2.42 -2.35 32.17
C SER A 821 1.91 -3.79 32.13
N GLN A 822 2.81 -4.73 31.92
CA GLN A 822 2.50 -6.16 31.98
C GLN A 822 2.13 -6.63 33.39
N GLU A 823 2.65 -5.97 34.43
CA GLU A 823 2.30 -6.25 35.82
C GLU A 823 0.82 -5.96 36.10
N HIS A 824 0.30 -4.88 35.53
CA HIS A 824 -1.10 -4.48 35.70
C HIS A 824 -2.02 -4.97 34.59
N SER A 825 -1.48 -5.50 33.50
CA SER A 825 -2.19 -5.78 32.24
C SER A 825 -3.02 -4.57 31.77
N LYS A 826 -2.42 -3.37 31.87
CA LYS A 826 -3.04 -2.08 31.58
C LYS A 826 -2.01 -1.09 31.06
N TRP A 827 -2.47 -0.07 30.37
CA TRP A 827 -1.68 1.14 30.14
C TRP A 827 -1.47 1.86 31.46
N LEU A 828 -0.24 2.31 31.71
CA LEU A 828 0.17 3.05 32.89
C LEU A 828 0.90 4.31 32.45
N ALA A 829 0.40 5.48 32.86
CA ALA A 829 1.17 6.70 32.92
C ALA A 829 1.62 6.92 34.38
N GLU A 830 2.93 6.91 34.62
CA GLU A 830 3.49 7.07 35.96
C GLU A 830 3.59 8.55 36.33
N ALA A 831 3.21 8.89 37.56
CA ALA A 831 3.40 10.23 38.10
C ALA A 831 4.89 10.62 38.05
N GLY A 832 5.17 11.82 37.60
CA GLY A 832 6.54 12.27 37.41
C GLY A 832 6.67 13.36 36.37
N THR A 833 7.90 13.74 36.10
CA THR A 833 8.22 14.82 35.16
C THR A 833 8.38 14.27 33.75
N PHE A 834 7.62 14.84 32.83
CA PHE A 834 7.71 14.61 31.40
C PHE A 834 8.29 15.84 30.71
N GLU A 835 8.76 15.66 29.48
CA GLU A 835 9.25 16.74 28.64
C GLU A 835 8.57 16.68 27.26
N ILE A 836 7.97 17.79 26.87
CA ILE A 836 7.53 18.02 25.49
C ILE A 836 8.73 18.51 24.70
N VAL A 837 9.00 17.87 23.57
CA VAL A 837 10.07 18.24 22.63
C VAL A 837 9.43 18.57 21.29
N ILE A 838 9.53 19.83 20.88
CA ILE A 838 9.19 20.26 19.52
C ILE A 838 10.44 20.09 18.66
N ALA A 839 10.31 19.36 17.57
CA ALA A 839 11.42 19.09 16.67
C ALA A 839 11.00 19.14 15.19
N LYS A 840 11.99 19.31 14.32
CA LYS A 840 11.82 19.26 12.85
C LYS A 840 11.95 17.84 12.29
N SER A 841 12.56 16.94 13.06
CA SER A 841 12.72 15.52 12.79
C SER A 841 13.07 14.80 14.11
N ALA A 842 13.26 13.47 14.06
CA ALA A 842 13.76 12.71 15.20
C ALA A 842 15.26 12.95 15.50
N ASP A 843 16.02 13.62 14.63
CA ASP A 843 17.42 13.97 14.91
C ASP A 843 17.50 14.82 16.19
N PRO A 844 18.28 14.43 17.20
CA PRO A 844 18.50 15.27 18.38
C PRO A 844 19.00 16.70 18.06
N GLN A 845 19.62 16.92 16.91
CA GLN A 845 20.05 18.25 16.45
C GLN A 845 18.90 19.12 15.89
N ASP A 846 17.77 18.51 15.56
CA ASP A 846 16.58 19.17 15.02
C ASP A 846 15.54 19.53 16.09
N GLU A 847 15.86 19.30 17.37
CA GLU A 847 15.06 19.73 18.52
C GLU A 847 15.16 21.25 18.67
N VAL A 848 14.01 21.94 18.62
CA VAL A 848 13.96 23.41 18.57
C VAL A 848 13.48 24.04 19.88
N LEU A 849 12.52 23.43 20.57
CA LEU A 849 11.98 23.91 21.85
C LEU A 849 11.65 22.72 22.74
N GLN A 850 11.85 22.88 24.04
CA GLN A 850 11.53 21.87 25.04
C GLN A 850 10.87 22.54 26.25
N GLN A 851 9.91 21.86 26.86
CA GLN A 851 9.28 22.31 28.09
C GLN A 851 8.83 21.12 28.95
N ARG A 852 9.14 21.20 30.25
CA ARG A 852 8.78 20.17 31.22
C ARG A 852 7.45 20.46 31.89
N PHE A 853 6.79 19.39 32.29
CA PHE A 853 5.56 19.40 33.08
C PHE A 853 5.49 18.15 33.95
N ASP A 854 4.66 18.19 34.98
CA ASP A 854 4.47 17.07 35.90
C ASP A 854 3.11 16.40 35.69
N LEU A 855 3.10 15.06 35.58
CA LEU A 855 1.90 14.25 35.76
C LEU A 855 1.70 14.03 37.26
N VAL A 856 0.58 14.52 37.79
CA VAL A 856 0.39 14.63 39.26
C VAL A 856 0.14 13.29 39.96
N ALA A 857 -0.37 12.28 39.24
CA ALA A 857 -0.74 10.97 39.79
C ALA A 857 -0.65 9.87 38.74
N ASP A 858 -0.36 8.64 39.18
CA ASP A 858 -0.38 7.46 38.33
C ASP A 858 -1.78 7.29 37.73
N TYR A 859 -1.84 6.94 36.44
CA TYR A 859 -3.08 6.70 35.72
C TYR A 859 -3.06 5.36 35.02
N LEU A 860 -3.91 4.43 35.49
CA LEU A 860 -4.09 3.10 34.92
C LEU A 860 -5.36 3.04 34.07
N TRP A 861 -5.23 2.59 32.83
CA TRP A 861 -6.37 2.48 31.92
C TRP A 861 -6.26 1.29 30.97
N LEU A 862 -7.41 0.91 30.42
CA LEU A 862 -7.57 -0.16 29.44
C LEU A 862 -8.67 0.27 28.45
N GLY A 863 -8.59 -0.22 27.22
CA GLY A 863 -9.59 0.06 26.19
C GLY A 863 -9.20 1.19 25.26
N LEU A 864 -10.19 1.90 24.71
CA LEU A 864 -10.01 3.04 23.80
C LEU A 864 -9.97 4.36 24.56
#